data_AF-A0A671W052-F1
#
_entry.id   AF-A0A671W052-F1
#
_cell.length_a   1.000
_cell.length_b   1.000
_cell.length_c   1.000
_cell.angle_alpha   90.00
_cell.angle_beta   90.00
_cell.angle_gamma   90.00
#
_symmetry.space_group_name_H-M   'P 1'
#
loop_
_entity.id
_entity.type
_entity.pdbx_description
1 polymer ?
#
loop_
_entity_poly.entity_id
_entity_poly.type
_entity_poly.pdbx_seq_one_letter_code
_entity_poly.pdbx_strand_id
1 'polypeptide(L)'
;MVVLRIRNAHKRKYALICLCIVGFIMYRYLRMSCAPFKHNSLCATFCECDTKSSSSMPTTGWRLSRKVGLSANSSQFTLEGQPFHILGGSIHYFRVPRAYWRDRLLKMKACGINTLTTSVPWSLHQPNREVFNFHTQLDLEAYINLAAELGLWVILRPGPYISSELDLGGLPSWLLRDGSMRLRTTYPGFTQALNTFFDKLIPKVVPLQFKKGGPIIAVQVENEYGSFAKDESYMLFIKEALQSRGISELLLTSDNHNTLKYVSHLSTSFYHPSPKMCVILGRFCPICQPNSPTMVMDYWTGWYDVWGELHHVLPQEDMVSTVREILRRGMSVNLYMFHGGSTFGFMSGAVVDPSYKALVPSYDYDAPLSEAGEYTPKYHLLRDLLSRYNRGDSFPDMPTLHYREAYEPAIMYQHLSLWDALSFTEGPFKSLTPVNMENLPVNNGNGQSYGYTLYETIITSGGLLKSGDNVRDRALENTGRNSRKQLAYLCTKVKNVSAPIKLTQYFTSHLLVENCGRVHQGRDLDKQHKGLVGDILLNNIPLRDFTIYSLDMKPSFIDRFAPWKTLPENPSFPGFFMGRLFAYGYPSDTFLKLPGWEKGVVFINGLNLGRYWSIGPQQSLYIPGPFLNSGINQVIVFEEQEGDYKVQFEDTPDLGMAVDIQ
;
A
#
# COMPACT_ATOMS: atom_id res chain seq x y z
N MET A 1 36.93 -42.42 -15.32
CA MET A 1 37.57 -42.70 -14.01
C MET A 1 39.06 -42.96 -14.24
N VAL A 2 39.91 -41.96 -14.02
CA VAL A 2 41.38 -42.11 -13.90
C VAL A 2 41.78 -41.20 -12.74
N VAL A 3 42.16 -41.78 -11.61
CA VAL A 3 42.46 -41.03 -10.37
C VAL A 3 43.97 -40.78 -10.31
N LEU A 4 44.40 -39.56 -10.65
CA LEU A 4 45.78 -39.10 -10.43
C LEU A 4 45.93 -38.64 -8.97
N ARG A 5 46.57 -39.46 -8.13
CA ARG A 5 46.94 -39.11 -6.75
C ARG A 5 48.13 -38.14 -6.77
N ILE A 6 47.85 -36.83 -6.79
CA ILE A 6 48.88 -35.79 -6.63
C ILE A 6 49.00 -35.46 -5.13
N ARG A 7 50.17 -35.79 -4.55
CA ARG A 7 50.50 -35.73 -3.11
C ARG A 7 51.01 -34.36 -2.62
N ASN A 8 50.88 -33.28 -3.39
CA ASN A 8 51.42 -31.97 -3.02
C ASN A 8 50.42 -30.82 -3.27
N ALA A 9 50.08 -30.06 -2.21
CA ALA A 9 48.98 -29.10 -2.19
C ALA A 9 49.18 -27.91 -3.16
N HIS A 10 50.43 -27.49 -3.38
CA HIS A 10 50.72 -26.41 -4.34
C HIS A 10 50.47 -26.80 -5.80
N LYS A 11 50.67 -28.07 -6.18
CA LYS A 11 50.44 -28.54 -7.57
C LYS A 11 48.95 -28.69 -7.92
N ARG A 12 48.05 -28.81 -6.93
CA ARG A 12 46.59 -28.84 -7.17
C ARG A 12 46.03 -27.50 -7.63
N LYS A 13 46.55 -26.38 -7.10
CA LYS A 13 46.09 -25.03 -7.51
C LYS A 13 46.42 -24.74 -8.98
N TYR A 14 47.63 -25.11 -9.46
CA TYR A 14 48.00 -24.92 -10.86
C TYR A 14 47.22 -25.82 -11.83
N ALA A 15 46.95 -27.07 -11.45
CA ALA A 15 46.14 -27.97 -12.29
C ALA A 15 44.69 -27.48 -12.43
N LEU A 16 44.10 -26.92 -11.36
CA LEU A 16 42.74 -26.36 -11.40
C LEU A 16 42.67 -25.10 -12.27
N ILE A 17 43.67 -24.23 -12.18
CA ILE A 17 43.77 -23.01 -13.00
C ILE A 17 43.91 -23.36 -14.49
N CYS A 18 44.75 -24.36 -14.83
CA CYS A 18 44.87 -24.82 -16.22
C CYS A 18 43.56 -25.43 -16.76
N LEU A 19 42.82 -26.20 -15.95
CA LEU A 19 41.52 -26.76 -16.37
C LEU A 19 40.46 -25.67 -16.60
N CYS A 20 40.43 -24.63 -15.77
CA CYS A 20 39.52 -23.50 -15.95
C CYS A 20 39.85 -22.67 -17.19
N ILE A 21 41.13 -22.45 -17.50
CA ILE A 21 41.57 -21.72 -18.69
C ILE A 21 41.21 -22.50 -19.96
N VAL A 22 41.43 -23.83 -19.98
CA VAL A 22 41.06 -24.68 -21.13
C VAL A 22 39.54 -24.72 -21.33
N GLY A 23 38.76 -24.79 -20.25
CA GLY A 23 37.29 -24.72 -20.31
C GLY A 23 36.78 -23.38 -20.86
N PHE A 24 37.41 -22.26 -20.48
CA PHE A 24 37.04 -20.93 -20.95
C PHE A 24 37.41 -20.70 -22.42
N ILE A 25 38.54 -21.25 -22.88
CA ILE A 25 38.96 -21.19 -24.29
C ILE A 25 38.04 -22.04 -25.17
N MET A 26 37.65 -23.26 -24.74
CA MET A 26 36.68 -24.07 -25.48
C MET A 26 35.29 -23.43 -25.55
N TYR A 27 34.82 -22.83 -24.45
CA TYR A 27 33.53 -22.13 -24.42
C TYR A 27 33.49 -20.92 -25.36
N ARG A 28 34.61 -20.17 -25.48
CA ARG A 28 34.72 -19.06 -26.44
C ARG A 28 34.81 -19.53 -27.89
N TYR A 29 35.53 -20.61 -28.19
CA TYR A 29 35.65 -21.13 -29.56
C TYR A 29 34.33 -21.69 -30.10
N LEU A 30 33.52 -22.33 -29.26
CA LEU A 30 32.22 -22.89 -29.63
C LEU A 30 31.12 -21.81 -29.82
N ARG A 31 31.32 -20.58 -29.36
CA ARG A 31 30.35 -19.48 -29.49
C ARG A 31 30.57 -18.58 -30.71
N MET A 32 31.69 -18.72 -31.43
CA MET A 32 32.06 -17.83 -32.54
C MET A 32 31.67 -18.35 -33.94
N SER A 33 31.00 -19.50 -34.05
CA SER A 33 30.54 -20.04 -35.33
C SER A 33 29.01 -20.21 -35.33
N CYS A 34 28.28 -19.14 -35.65
CA CYS A 34 26.95 -19.22 -36.27
C CYS A 34 26.47 -17.82 -36.69
N ALA A 35 26.37 -17.60 -38.01
CA ALA A 35 25.69 -16.48 -38.65
C ALA A 35 24.35 -16.96 -39.26
N PRO A 36 23.39 -16.06 -39.59
CA PRO A 36 21.95 -16.35 -39.53
C PRO A 36 21.30 -16.66 -40.89
N PHE A 37 20.28 -17.52 -40.93
CA PHE A 37 19.37 -17.64 -42.09
C PHE A 37 17.91 -17.99 -41.72
N LYS A 38 16.99 -17.55 -42.60
CA LYS A 38 15.54 -17.36 -42.47
C LYS A 38 14.65 -18.62 -42.69
N HIS A 39 13.45 -18.55 -42.07
CA HIS A 39 12.10 -19.04 -42.44
C HIS A 39 11.74 -20.52 -42.68
N ASN A 40 10.63 -20.89 -42.00
CA ASN A 40 9.49 -21.77 -42.33
C ASN A 40 9.62 -23.32 -42.34
N SER A 41 8.84 -23.91 -41.42
CA SER A 41 7.98 -25.11 -41.49
C SER A 41 8.51 -26.41 -42.13
N LEU A 42 8.69 -27.45 -41.30
CA LEU A 42 7.86 -28.68 -41.27
C LEU A 42 8.53 -29.81 -40.45
N CYS A 43 7.71 -30.48 -39.63
CA CYS A 43 7.83 -31.84 -39.07
C CYS A 43 9.04 -32.19 -38.17
N ALA A 44 8.79 -32.49 -36.89
CA ALA A 44 8.60 -33.85 -36.36
C ALA A 44 9.86 -34.71 -36.58
N THR A 45 10.63 -35.08 -35.57
CA THR A 45 10.39 -36.26 -34.72
C THR A 45 11.42 -36.23 -33.57
N PHE A 46 11.14 -36.95 -32.46
CA PHE A 46 11.93 -37.14 -31.23
C PHE A 46 11.55 -36.25 -30.03
N CYS A 47 10.46 -36.62 -29.36
CA CYS A 47 10.49 -37.01 -27.95
C CYS A 47 9.16 -37.68 -27.59
N GLU A 48 9.14 -39.01 -27.68
CA GLU A 48 8.07 -39.88 -27.17
C GLU A 48 8.72 -40.95 -26.28
N CYS A 49 8.02 -41.29 -25.18
CA CYS A 49 8.33 -42.26 -24.12
C CYS A 49 9.40 -41.78 -23.09
N ASP A 50 9.11 -41.62 -21.78
CA ASP A 50 8.29 -42.46 -20.92
C ASP A 50 7.23 -41.71 -20.09
N THR A 51 5.97 -42.04 -20.36
CA THR A 51 4.83 -41.88 -19.46
C THR A 51 4.46 -43.26 -18.91
N LYS A 52 4.63 -43.49 -17.60
CA LYS A 52 3.84 -44.46 -16.80
C LYS A 52 4.22 -44.37 -15.31
N SER A 53 3.69 -43.37 -14.62
CA SER A 53 3.22 -43.52 -13.24
C SER A 53 2.12 -42.51 -12.99
N SER A 54 0.90 -42.86 -13.40
CA SER A 54 -0.31 -42.18 -12.96
C SER A 54 -0.51 -42.46 -11.46
N SER A 55 0.10 -41.65 -10.60
CA SER A 55 -0.36 -41.53 -9.22
C SER A 55 -1.59 -40.62 -9.24
N SER A 56 -2.75 -41.25 -9.21
CA SER A 56 -4.04 -40.62 -8.96
C SER A 56 -3.95 -39.60 -7.83
N MET A 57 -4.33 -38.36 -8.11
CA MET A 57 -4.66 -37.39 -7.07
C MET A 57 -5.68 -38.01 -6.11
N PRO A 58 -5.55 -37.83 -4.79
CA PRO A 58 -6.70 -37.97 -3.93
C PRO A 58 -7.64 -36.81 -4.27
N THR A 59 -8.61 -37.07 -5.12
CA THR A 59 -9.81 -36.24 -5.26
C THR A 59 -10.56 -36.31 -3.93
N THR A 60 -10.23 -35.42 -2.99
CA THR A 60 -11.17 -35.07 -1.92
C THR A 60 -12.40 -34.48 -2.61
N GLY A 61 -13.49 -35.24 -2.56
CA GLY A 61 -14.69 -35.01 -3.36
C GLY A 61 -15.36 -33.69 -3.05
N TRP A 62 -15.20 -32.72 -3.95
CA TRP A 62 -16.06 -31.55 -4.05
C TRP A 62 -16.61 -31.44 -5.48
N ARG A 63 -17.33 -32.47 -5.95
CA ARG A 63 -18.33 -32.30 -7.03
C ARG A 63 -19.60 -31.69 -6.44
N LEU A 64 -19.48 -30.55 -5.75
CA LEU A 64 -20.63 -29.70 -5.49
C LEU A 64 -20.98 -29.01 -6.79
N SER A 65 -22.22 -29.22 -7.25
CA SER A 65 -22.82 -28.41 -8.29
C SER A 65 -22.86 -26.97 -7.77
N ARG A 66 -21.89 -26.10 -8.13
CA ARG A 66 -21.80 -24.69 -7.69
C ARG A 66 -22.93 -23.83 -8.27
N LYS A 67 -24.17 -24.10 -7.88
CA LYS A 67 -25.38 -23.48 -8.41
C LYS A 67 -26.01 -22.51 -7.41
N VAL A 68 -25.84 -22.74 -6.11
CA VAL A 68 -26.43 -21.92 -5.05
C VAL A 68 -25.30 -21.27 -4.25
N GLY A 69 -24.99 -20.03 -4.60
CA GLY A 69 -24.01 -19.20 -3.89
C GLY A 69 -24.43 -18.87 -2.45
N LEU A 70 -23.66 -18.01 -1.80
CA LEU A 70 -23.93 -17.59 -0.44
C LEU A 70 -25.30 -16.92 -0.34
N SER A 71 -26.12 -17.35 0.62
CA SER A 71 -27.46 -16.82 0.88
C SER A 71 -27.58 -16.36 2.33
N ALA A 72 -28.32 -15.27 2.51
CA ALA A 72 -28.60 -14.60 3.78
C ALA A 72 -30.11 -14.56 4.10
N ASN A 73 -30.88 -15.51 3.57
CA ASN A 73 -32.35 -15.60 3.71
C ASN A 73 -32.83 -16.35 4.97
N SER A 74 -31.92 -16.69 5.87
CA SER A 74 -32.22 -17.39 7.12
C SER A 74 -31.40 -16.78 8.27
N SER A 75 -31.63 -17.19 9.51
CA SER A 75 -30.84 -16.74 10.66
C SER A 75 -29.35 -17.13 10.57
N GLN A 76 -28.96 -18.01 9.64
CA GLN A 76 -27.58 -18.38 9.34
C GLN A 76 -27.29 -18.20 7.85
N PHE A 77 -26.02 -17.96 7.51
CA PHE A 77 -25.63 -18.04 6.12
C PHE A 77 -25.75 -19.47 5.64
N THR A 78 -26.08 -19.62 4.35
CA THR A 78 -25.98 -20.91 3.68
C THR A 78 -25.12 -20.78 2.42
N LEU A 79 -24.30 -21.80 2.16
CA LEU A 79 -23.53 -21.93 0.92
C LEU A 79 -23.86 -23.31 0.34
N GLU A 80 -24.32 -23.37 -0.91
CA GLU A 80 -24.90 -24.59 -1.49
C GLU A 80 -26.05 -25.18 -0.65
N GLY A 81 -26.84 -24.30 -0.03
CA GLY A 81 -27.95 -24.68 0.84
C GLY A 81 -27.54 -25.29 2.19
N GLN A 82 -26.25 -25.44 2.46
CA GLN A 82 -25.75 -25.93 3.74
C GLN A 82 -25.39 -24.77 4.68
N PRO A 83 -25.65 -24.87 6.00
CA PRO A 83 -25.23 -23.85 6.96
C PRO A 83 -23.73 -23.55 6.83
N PHE A 84 -23.41 -22.27 6.72
CA PHE A 84 -22.05 -21.79 6.50
C PHE A 84 -21.72 -20.70 7.52
N HIS A 85 -20.53 -20.78 8.11
CA HIS A 85 -20.05 -19.79 9.08
C HIS A 85 -18.83 -19.10 8.48
N ILE A 86 -18.93 -17.80 8.23
CA ILE A 86 -17.80 -17.02 7.71
C ILE A 86 -16.87 -16.71 8.88
N LEU A 87 -15.66 -17.28 8.80
CA LEU A 87 -14.50 -16.93 9.61
C LEU A 87 -13.55 -16.20 8.68
N GLY A 88 -13.70 -14.88 8.63
CA GLY A 88 -13.04 -13.98 7.72
C GLY A 88 -11.76 -13.36 8.29
N GLY A 89 -10.80 -13.07 7.43
CA GLY A 89 -9.68 -12.19 7.76
C GLY A 89 -9.32 -11.29 6.59
N SER A 90 -9.00 -10.04 6.89
CA SER A 90 -8.60 -9.04 5.90
C SER A 90 -7.10 -9.09 5.63
N ILE A 91 -6.71 -9.30 4.37
CA ILE A 91 -5.33 -9.14 3.87
C ILE A 91 -5.39 -8.43 2.52
N HIS A 92 -4.67 -7.32 2.40
CA HIS A 92 -4.63 -6.51 1.19
C HIS A 92 -3.42 -6.84 0.33
N TYR A 93 -3.63 -7.38 -0.87
CA TYR A 93 -2.54 -7.79 -1.78
C TYR A 93 -1.61 -6.63 -2.15
N PHE A 94 -2.09 -5.40 -2.17
CA PHE A 94 -1.29 -4.22 -2.49
C PHE A 94 -0.37 -3.75 -1.36
N ARG A 95 -0.52 -4.30 -0.14
CA ARG A 95 0.36 -4.06 1.02
C ARG A 95 1.36 -5.18 1.30
N VAL A 96 1.26 -6.29 0.56
CA VAL A 96 2.10 -7.47 0.73
C VAL A 96 2.80 -7.74 -0.59
N PRO A 97 4.14 -7.79 -0.65
CA PRO A 97 4.85 -8.14 -1.87
C PRO A 97 4.32 -9.45 -2.48
N ARG A 98 4.16 -9.51 -3.81
CA ARG A 98 3.57 -10.68 -4.49
C ARG A 98 4.23 -12.01 -4.14
N ALA A 99 5.56 -12.01 -3.95
CA ALA A 99 6.31 -13.19 -3.53
C ALA A 99 5.84 -13.77 -2.18
N TYR A 100 5.21 -12.96 -1.34
CA TYR A 100 4.73 -13.32 0.00
C TYR A 100 3.24 -13.58 0.09
N TRP A 101 2.44 -13.35 -0.96
CA TRP A 101 1.00 -13.63 -0.93
C TRP A 101 0.68 -15.06 -0.47
N ARG A 102 1.39 -16.06 -1.01
CA ARG A 102 1.17 -17.47 -0.65
C ARG A 102 1.46 -17.72 0.82
N ASP A 103 2.56 -17.19 1.34
CA ASP A 103 2.91 -17.34 2.75
C ASP A 103 1.82 -16.74 3.66
N ARG A 104 1.43 -15.49 3.42
CA ARG A 104 0.45 -14.80 4.27
C ARG A 104 -0.92 -15.50 4.23
N LEU A 105 -1.36 -15.99 3.07
CA LEU A 105 -2.60 -16.75 2.92
C LEU A 105 -2.54 -18.16 3.54
N LEU A 106 -1.39 -18.83 3.46
CA LEU A 106 -1.19 -20.11 4.17
C LEU A 106 -1.25 -19.91 5.68
N LYS A 107 -0.63 -18.86 6.21
CA LYS A 107 -0.71 -18.51 7.64
C LYS A 107 -2.14 -18.18 8.08
N MET A 108 -2.90 -17.47 7.24
CA MET A 108 -4.33 -17.24 7.45
C MET A 108 -5.11 -18.56 7.53
N LYS A 109 -4.94 -19.44 6.53
CA LYS A 109 -5.62 -20.74 6.48
C LYS A 109 -5.25 -21.60 7.69
N ALA A 110 -3.97 -21.62 8.04
CA ALA A 110 -3.46 -22.29 9.23
C ALA A 110 -4.05 -21.70 10.52
N CYS A 111 -4.48 -20.44 10.57
CA CYS A 111 -5.13 -19.90 11.77
C CYS A 111 -6.57 -20.40 11.96
N GLY A 112 -7.15 -21.11 10.98
CA GLY A 112 -8.56 -21.52 10.98
C GLY A 112 -9.50 -20.56 10.26
N ILE A 113 -8.96 -19.53 9.61
CA ILE A 113 -9.73 -18.62 8.76
C ILE A 113 -10.10 -19.37 7.47
N ASN A 114 -11.36 -19.22 7.06
CA ASN A 114 -11.91 -19.88 5.88
C ASN A 114 -12.22 -18.93 4.73
N THR A 115 -12.24 -17.62 4.99
CA THR A 115 -12.62 -16.60 4.02
C THR A 115 -11.62 -15.44 4.05
N LEU A 116 -11.06 -15.09 2.89
CA LEU A 116 -10.24 -13.92 2.67
C LEU A 116 -11.14 -12.72 2.34
N THR A 117 -10.92 -11.60 3.01
CA THR A 117 -11.50 -10.30 2.62
C THR A 117 -10.41 -9.41 2.04
N THR A 118 -10.62 -8.82 0.86
CA THR A 118 -9.66 -7.89 0.26
C THR A 118 -10.34 -6.74 -0.47
N SER A 119 -9.74 -5.56 -0.37
CA SER A 119 -10.17 -4.36 -1.09
C SER A 119 -9.43 -4.20 -2.43
N VAL A 120 -10.00 -3.43 -3.36
CA VAL A 120 -9.37 -3.08 -4.65
C VAL A 120 -9.13 -1.56 -4.70
N PRO A 121 -7.88 -1.08 -4.66
CA PRO A 121 -7.57 0.34 -4.66
C PRO A 121 -7.62 0.92 -6.07
N TRP A 122 -8.67 1.68 -6.38
CA TRP A 122 -8.84 2.30 -7.70
C TRP A 122 -7.62 3.13 -8.11
N SER A 123 -7.05 3.92 -7.20
CA SER A 123 -5.88 4.75 -7.44
C SER A 123 -4.65 3.99 -7.95
N LEU A 124 -4.45 2.73 -7.55
CA LEU A 124 -3.31 1.93 -8.01
C LEU A 124 -3.61 1.24 -9.34
N HIS A 125 -4.86 0.82 -9.54
CA HIS A 125 -5.28 0.17 -10.79
C HIS A 125 -5.49 1.15 -11.94
N GLN A 126 -5.77 2.42 -11.66
CA GLN A 126 -5.94 3.47 -12.64
C GLN A 126 -5.21 4.75 -12.19
N PRO A 127 -3.86 4.73 -12.12
CA PRO A 127 -3.06 5.84 -11.60
C PRO A 127 -3.20 7.11 -12.46
N ASN A 128 -3.49 6.93 -13.75
CA ASN A 128 -3.83 7.99 -14.70
C ASN A 128 -5.15 7.63 -15.38
N ARG A 129 -5.92 8.63 -15.85
CA ARG A 129 -7.26 8.45 -16.42
C ARG A 129 -7.35 7.38 -17.52
N GLU A 130 -6.34 7.26 -18.38
CA GLU A 130 -6.35 6.34 -19.52
C GLU A 130 -5.52 5.05 -19.30
N VAL A 131 -4.85 4.93 -18.15
CA VAL A 131 -3.89 3.83 -17.89
C VAL A 131 -4.45 2.88 -16.85
N PHE A 132 -4.48 1.59 -17.17
CA PHE A 132 -4.93 0.55 -16.26
C PHE A 132 -3.81 -0.46 -15.97
N ASN A 133 -3.64 -0.87 -14.71
CA ASN A 133 -2.66 -1.87 -14.32
C ASN A 133 -3.31 -3.02 -13.55
N PHE A 134 -3.18 -4.24 -14.09
CA PHE A 134 -3.66 -5.48 -13.48
C PHE A 134 -2.60 -6.58 -13.55
N HIS A 135 -1.32 -6.20 -13.52
CA HIS A 135 -0.18 -7.12 -13.67
C HIS A 135 0.74 -7.05 -12.46
N THR A 136 1.64 -8.03 -12.34
CA THR A 136 2.68 -8.05 -11.29
C THR A 136 2.08 -7.91 -9.89
N GLN A 137 2.43 -6.88 -9.12
CA GLN A 137 1.91 -6.59 -7.78
C GLN A 137 0.40 -6.29 -7.74
N LEU A 138 -0.21 -5.90 -8.87
CA LEU A 138 -1.63 -5.54 -8.97
C LEU A 138 -2.45 -6.59 -9.75
N ASP A 139 -1.94 -7.81 -9.85
CA ASP A 139 -2.63 -8.92 -10.50
C ASP A 139 -3.69 -9.54 -9.56
N LEU A 140 -4.85 -8.89 -9.55
CA LEU A 140 -6.00 -9.27 -8.72
C LEU A 140 -6.50 -10.68 -9.04
N GLU A 141 -6.48 -11.07 -10.32
CA GLU A 141 -6.92 -12.39 -10.77
C GLU A 141 -6.03 -13.48 -10.19
N ALA A 142 -4.69 -13.30 -10.26
CA ALA A 142 -3.77 -14.25 -9.67
C ALA A 142 -3.91 -14.34 -8.14
N TYR A 143 -4.13 -13.20 -7.45
CA TYR A 143 -4.30 -13.20 -6.00
C TYR A 143 -5.57 -13.95 -5.56
N ILE A 144 -6.70 -13.72 -6.24
CA ILE A 144 -7.96 -14.41 -5.94
C ILE A 144 -7.87 -15.90 -6.31
N ASN A 145 -7.24 -16.25 -7.43
CA ASN A 145 -7.00 -17.65 -7.80
C ASN A 145 -6.10 -18.37 -6.79
N LEU A 146 -5.09 -17.68 -6.24
CA LEU A 146 -4.26 -18.23 -5.17
C LEU A 146 -5.07 -18.51 -3.90
N ALA A 147 -6.01 -17.64 -3.53
CA ALA A 147 -6.94 -17.93 -2.43
C ALA A 147 -7.77 -19.19 -2.70
N ALA A 148 -8.26 -19.37 -3.93
CA ALA A 148 -8.98 -20.59 -4.33
C ALA A 148 -8.10 -21.85 -4.24
N GLU A 149 -6.85 -21.77 -4.71
CA GLU A 149 -5.87 -22.86 -4.63
C GLU A 149 -5.65 -23.32 -3.18
N LEU A 150 -5.62 -22.37 -2.24
CA LEU A 150 -5.42 -22.62 -0.81
C LEU A 150 -6.72 -22.98 -0.07
N GLY A 151 -7.84 -23.12 -0.78
CA GLY A 151 -9.13 -23.47 -0.18
C GLY A 151 -9.70 -22.39 0.73
N LEU A 152 -9.49 -21.12 0.37
CA LEU A 152 -10.12 -19.95 0.98
C LEU A 152 -11.25 -19.44 0.07
N TRP A 153 -12.38 -19.09 0.68
CA TRP A 153 -13.41 -18.28 0.01
C TRP A 153 -12.99 -16.82 -0.04
N VAL A 154 -13.64 -16.01 -0.86
CA VAL A 154 -13.33 -14.59 -0.98
C VAL A 154 -14.57 -13.72 -0.82
N ILE A 155 -14.44 -12.69 0.02
CA ILE A 155 -15.30 -11.52 0.04
C ILE A 155 -14.53 -10.37 -0.63
N LEU A 156 -15.00 -9.96 -1.80
CA LEU A 156 -14.35 -8.91 -2.58
C LEU A 156 -14.95 -7.54 -2.24
N ARG A 157 -14.11 -6.54 -1.98
CA ARG A 157 -14.52 -5.14 -1.80
C ARG A 157 -13.97 -4.28 -2.95
N PRO A 158 -14.66 -4.23 -4.10
CA PRO A 158 -14.16 -3.58 -5.32
C PRO A 158 -14.16 -2.05 -5.29
N GLY A 159 -14.69 -1.42 -4.22
CA GLY A 159 -14.79 0.03 -4.12
C GLY A 159 -16.09 0.60 -4.71
N PRO A 160 -16.07 1.79 -5.33
CA PRO A 160 -14.89 2.54 -5.81
C PRO A 160 -14.04 3.17 -4.71
N TYR A 161 -14.65 3.54 -3.59
CA TYR A 161 -13.99 4.03 -2.38
C TYR A 161 -13.88 2.88 -1.39
N ILE A 162 -12.69 2.71 -0.80
CA ILE A 162 -12.41 1.57 0.09
C ILE A 162 -11.90 2.00 1.46
N SER A 163 -11.77 3.31 1.72
CA SER A 163 -11.08 3.82 2.90
C SER A 163 -9.69 3.15 3.01
N SER A 164 -9.57 2.17 3.92
CA SER A 164 -8.40 1.32 4.11
C SER A 164 -7.14 2.13 4.42
N GLU A 165 -7.30 3.32 5.02
CA GLU A 165 -6.20 4.21 5.39
C GLU A 165 -5.28 4.60 4.22
N LEU A 166 -5.78 4.51 2.99
CA LEU A 166 -5.05 4.89 1.78
C LEU A 166 -5.28 6.37 1.41
N ASP A 167 -4.33 6.95 0.68
CA ASP A 167 -4.48 8.28 0.08
C ASP A 167 -5.83 8.39 -0.64
N LEU A 168 -6.63 9.38 -0.24
CA LEU A 168 -7.96 9.68 -0.76
C LEU A 168 -8.96 8.48 -0.68
N GLY A 169 -8.73 7.56 0.26
CA GLY A 169 -9.56 6.37 0.46
C GLY A 169 -9.48 5.37 -0.72
N GLY A 170 -8.36 5.39 -1.44
CA GLY A 170 -8.14 4.58 -2.64
C GLY A 170 -8.73 5.16 -3.93
N LEU A 171 -9.27 6.38 -3.91
CA LEU A 171 -9.71 7.09 -5.12
C LEU A 171 -8.52 7.76 -5.82
N PRO A 172 -8.46 7.77 -7.16
CA PRO A 172 -7.37 8.43 -7.86
C PRO A 172 -7.43 9.97 -7.75
N SER A 173 -6.28 10.60 -7.51
CA SER A 173 -6.19 12.06 -7.35
C SER A 173 -6.54 12.84 -8.61
N TRP A 174 -6.42 12.26 -9.81
CA TRP A 174 -6.78 12.93 -11.05
C TRP A 174 -8.27 13.28 -11.14
N LEU A 175 -9.14 12.66 -10.31
CA LEU A 175 -10.54 13.07 -10.16
C LEU A 175 -10.65 14.52 -9.65
N LEU A 176 -9.72 14.96 -8.81
CA LEU A 176 -9.73 16.30 -8.23
C LEU A 176 -9.35 17.39 -9.24
N ARG A 177 -8.91 17.04 -10.46
CA ARG A 177 -8.69 18.04 -11.53
C ARG A 177 -9.95 18.77 -11.91
N ASP A 178 -11.08 18.11 -11.78
CA ASP A 178 -12.37 18.74 -11.89
C ASP A 178 -12.64 19.55 -10.61
N GLY A 179 -12.57 20.88 -10.72
CA GLY A 179 -12.83 21.78 -9.60
C GLY A 179 -14.26 21.73 -9.06
N SER A 180 -15.19 21.09 -9.79
CA SER A 180 -16.59 20.85 -9.36
C SER A 180 -16.83 19.42 -8.89
N MET A 181 -15.77 18.62 -8.75
CA MET A 181 -15.87 17.21 -8.38
C MET A 181 -16.64 17.02 -7.07
N ARG A 182 -17.53 16.03 -7.06
CA ARG A 182 -18.26 15.59 -5.86
C ARG A 182 -18.05 14.08 -5.71
N LEU A 183 -16.96 13.72 -5.05
CA LEU A 183 -16.60 12.31 -4.83
C LEU A 183 -17.71 11.59 -4.05
N ARG A 184 -17.91 10.30 -4.38
CA ARG A 184 -18.91 9.42 -3.73
C ARG A 184 -20.34 9.97 -3.82
N THR A 185 -20.70 10.50 -4.99
CA THR A 185 -22.08 10.95 -5.31
C THR A 185 -22.45 10.56 -6.74
N THR A 186 -23.68 10.84 -7.16
CA THR A 186 -24.15 10.67 -8.54
C THR A 186 -23.68 11.75 -9.51
N TYR A 187 -22.75 12.64 -9.08
CA TYR A 187 -22.18 13.66 -9.94
C TYR A 187 -21.64 13.07 -11.27
N PRO A 188 -22.06 13.58 -12.45
CA PRO A 188 -21.74 12.97 -13.74
C PRO A 188 -20.24 12.72 -13.98
N GLY A 189 -19.37 13.65 -13.57
CA GLY A 189 -17.93 13.49 -13.72
C GLY A 189 -17.38 12.32 -12.90
N PHE A 190 -17.92 12.07 -11.71
CA PHE A 190 -17.52 10.95 -10.85
C PHE A 190 -18.08 9.62 -11.38
N THR A 191 -19.37 9.57 -11.71
CA THR A 191 -20.03 8.34 -12.16
C THR A 191 -19.52 7.86 -13.51
N GLN A 192 -19.17 8.78 -14.44
CA GLN A 192 -18.53 8.42 -15.71
C GLN A 192 -17.13 7.81 -15.50
N ALA A 193 -16.32 8.43 -14.64
CA ALA A 193 -14.99 7.92 -14.29
C ALA A 193 -15.08 6.52 -13.65
N LEU A 194 -16.01 6.36 -12.71
CA LEU A 194 -16.29 5.09 -12.04
C LEU A 194 -16.72 4.01 -13.03
N ASN A 195 -17.68 4.31 -13.91
CA ASN A 195 -18.12 3.36 -14.93
C ASN A 195 -16.96 2.88 -15.78
N THR A 196 -16.08 3.80 -16.20
CA THR A 196 -14.86 3.46 -16.96
C THR A 196 -13.95 2.51 -16.17
N PHE A 197 -13.78 2.74 -14.87
CA PHE A 197 -13.01 1.84 -14.01
C PHE A 197 -13.67 0.46 -13.88
N PHE A 198 -14.98 0.41 -13.62
CA PHE A 198 -15.73 -0.83 -13.48
C PHE A 198 -15.83 -1.62 -14.79
N ASP A 199 -15.84 -0.96 -15.95
CA ASP A 199 -15.76 -1.59 -17.27
C ASP A 199 -14.44 -2.36 -17.48
N LYS A 200 -13.38 -2.00 -16.74
CA LYS A 200 -12.09 -2.72 -16.77
C LYS A 200 -11.96 -3.73 -15.64
N LEU A 201 -12.39 -3.38 -14.43
CA LEU A 201 -12.25 -4.22 -13.25
C LEU A 201 -13.22 -5.40 -13.24
N ILE A 202 -14.52 -5.13 -13.45
CA ILE A 202 -15.57 -6.13 -13.20
C ILE A 202 -15.47 -7.35 -14.13
N PRO A 203 -15.23 -7.20 -15.44
CA PRO A 203 -15.06 -8.36 -16.33
C PRO A 203 -13.93 -9.32 -15.91
N LYS A 204 -12.91 -8.85 -15.20
CA LYS A 204 -11.80 -9.68 -14.68
C LYS A 204 -12.21 -10.54 -13.48
N VAL A 205 -13.13 -10.05 -12.65
CA VAL A 205 -13.59 -10.76 -11.45
C VAL A 205 -14.84 -11.61 -11.70
N VAL A 206 -15.59 -11.35 -12.79
CA VAL A 206 -16.79 -12.12 -13.14
C VAL A 206 -16.54 -13.64 -13.23
N PRO A 207 -15.46 -14.15 -13.86
CA PRO A 207 -15.15 -15.58 -13.92
C PRO A 207 -14.81 -16.19 -12.54
N LEU A 208 -14.41 -15.34 -11.57
CA LEU A 208 -13.97 -15.75 -10.23
C LEU A 208 -15.11 -15.82 -9.21
N GLN A 209 -16.33 -15.52 -9.65
CA GLN A 209 -17.55 -15.69 -8.86
C GLN A 209 -17.81 -17.16 -8.54
N PHE A 210 -18.32 -17.45 -7.35
CA PHE A 210 -18.66 -18.79 -6.89
C PHE A 210 -19.60 -19.53 -7.86
N LYS A 211 -20.67 -18.87 -8.32
CA LYS A 211 -21.61 -19.34 -9.34
C LYS A 211 -20.97 -19.59 -10.71
N LYS A 212 -19.75 -19.11 -10.92
CA LYS A 212 -18.94 -19.31 -12.14
C LYS A 212 -17.76 -20.27 -11.93
N GLY A 213 -17.62 -20.86 -10.74
CA GLY A 213 -16.54 -21.81 -10.44
C GLY A 213 -15.34 -21.20 -9.70
N GLY A 214 -15.38 -19.92 -9.33
CA GLY A 214 -14.33 -19.28 -8.53
C GLY A 214 -14.61 -19.24 -7.02
N PRO A 215 -13.78 -18.54 -6.23
CA PRO A 215 -13.90 -18.50 -4.77
C PRO A 215 -14.74 -17.33 -4.24
N ILE A 216 -15.13 -16.36 -5.07
CA ILE A 216 -15.83 -15.15 -4.59
C ILE A 216 -17.27 -15.49 -4.22
N ILE A 217 -17.59 -15.44 -2.92
CA ILE A 217 -18.91 -15.79 -2.38
C ILE A 217 -19.77 -14.56 -2.08
N ALA A 218 -19.16 -13.38 -1.92
CA ALA A 218 -19.86 -12.12 -1.73
C ALA A 218 -19.04 -10.92 -2.24
N VAL A 219 -19.75 -9.83 -2.53
CA VAL A 219 -19.16 -8.57 -3.02
C VAL A 219 -19.72 -7.39 -2.22
N GLN A 220 -18.84 -6.58 -1.63
CA GLN A 220 -19.25 -5.36 -0.93
C GLN A 220 -19.56 -4.23 -1.91
N VAL A 221 -20.66 -3.53 -1.68
CA VAL A 221 -21.07 -2.32 -2.39
C VAL A 221 -20.58 -1.11 -1.59
N GLU A 222 -19.64 -0.35 -2.15
CA GLU A 222 -19.06 0.83 -1.46
C GLU A 222 -18.37 0.46 -0.14
N ASN A 223 -18.12 1.43 0.76
CA ASN A 223 -17.53 1.24 2.07
C ASN A 223 -17.98 2.31 3.07
N GLU A 224 -18.72 1.91 4.11
CA GLU A 224 -19.19 2.78 5.20
C GLU A 224 -19.88 4.05 4.71
N TYR A 225 -20.72 3.92 3.68
CA TYR A 225 -21.34 5.08 3.05
C TYR A 225 -22.26 5.84 3.99
N GLY A 226 -22.86 5.19 4.99
CA GLY A 226 -23.68 5.83 6.00
C GLY A 226 -22.94 6.89 6.83
N SER A 227 -21.61 6.81 6.96
CA SER A 227 -20.80 7.87 7.58
C SER A 227 -20.68 9.13 6.70
N PHE A 228 -20.83 8.96 5.38
CA PHE A 228 -20.75 10.03 4.38
C PHE A 228 -22.14 10.57 4.03
N ALA A 229 -23.02 9.69 3.52
CA ALA A 229 -24.45 9.86 3.29
C ALA A 229 -24.86 11.21 2.68
N LYS A 230 -24.15 11.67 1.64
CA LYS A 230 -24.42 12.95 0.96
C LYS A 230 -25.43 12.85 -0.18
N ASP A 231 -25.62 11.65 -0.73
CA ASP A 231 -26.43 11.40 -1.92
C ASP A 231 -27.14 10.04 -1.76
N GLU A 232 -28.47 10.07 -1.72
CA GLU A 232 -29.31 8.89 -1.51
C GLU A 232 -29.39 7.99 -2.75
N SER A 233 -29.18 8.55 -3.95
CA SER A 233 -29.25 7.79 -5.22
C SER A 233 -27.95 7.05 -5.54
N TYR A 234 -26.84 7.47 -4.93
CA TYR A 234 -25.51 6.96 -5.25
C TYR A 234 -25.33 5.46 -4.98
N MET A 235 -25.79 4.97 -3.83
CA MET A 235 -25.60 3.56 -3.49
C MET A 235 -26.39 2.62 -4.41
N LEU A 236 -27.58 3.04 -4.87
CA LEU A 236 -28.34 2.31 -5.89
C LEU A 236 -27.57 2.27 -7.21
N PHE A 237 -27.00 3.40 -7.64
CA PHE A 237 -26.15 3.46 -8.82
C PHE A 237 -24.96 2.49 -8.74
N ILE A 238 -24.25 2.40 -7.62
CA ILE A 238 -23.12 1.45 -7.47
C ILE A 238 -23.61 0.01 -7.58
N LYS A 239 -24.71 -0.32 -6.90
CA LYS A 239 -25.33 -1.64 -6.97
C LYS A 239 -25.67 -2.02 -8.42
N GLU A 240 -26.36 -1.15 -9.14
CA GLU A 240 -26.73 -1.36 -10.54
C GLU A 240 -25.48 -1.46 -11.43
N ALA A 241 -24.46 -0.65 -11.20
CA ALA A 241 -23.20 -0.69 -11.94
C ALA A 241 -22.47 -2.03 -11.80
N LEU A 242 -22.49 -2.64 -10.61
CA LEU A 242 -21.93 -3.98 -10.37
C LEU A 242 -22.78 -5.07 -11.03
N GLN A 243 -24.10 -5.04 -10.84
CA GLN A 243 -25.02 -6.06 -11.34
C GLN A 243 -25.09 -6.09 -12.87
N SER A 244 -25.20 -4.91 -13.51
CA SER A 244 -25.22 -4.78 -14.97
C SER A 244 -23.95 -5.30 -15.65
N ARG A 245 -22.83 -5.33 -14.92
CA ARG A 245 -21.53 -5.86 -15.40
C ARG A 245 -21.31 -7.32 -15.03
N GLY A 246 -22.31 -8.00 -14.48
CA GLY A 246 -22.31 -9.45 -14.27
C GLY A 246 -21.98 -9.91 -12.86
N ILE A 247 -21.90 -9.02 -11.86
CA ILE A 247 -21.86 -9.44 -10.46
C ILE A 247 -23.23 -10.00 -10.05
N SER A 248 -23.23 -11.25 -9.62
CA SER A 248 -24.42 -12.07 -9.32
C SER A 248 -24.37 -12.73 -7.94
N GLU A 249 -23.26 -12.60 -7.22
CA GLU A 249 -23.11 -13.09 -5.85
C GLU A 249 -23.86 -12.21 -4.83
N LEU A 250 -23.86 -12.64 -3.56
CA LEU A 250 -24.44 -11.85 -2.48
C LEU A 250 -23.79 -10.47 -2.43
N LEU A 251 -24.59 -9.43 -2.63
CA LEU A 251 -24.18 -8.05 -2.41
C LEU A 251 -24.41 -7.67 -0.96
N LEU A 252 -23.42 -6.98 -0.39
CA LEU A 252 -23.48 -6.53 0.99
C LEU A 252 -23.00 -5.10 1.17
N THR A 253 -23.41 -4.46 2.27
CA THR A 253 -22.86 -3.19 2.74
C THR A 253 -22.28 -3.35 4.14
N SER A 254 -21.34 -2.48 4.51
CA SER A 254 -20.69 -2.50 5.82
C SER A 254 -20.73 -1.10 6.41
N ASP A 255 -21.36 -0.93 7.57
CA ASP A 255 -21.58 0.39 8.18
C ASP A 255 -21.63 0.32 9.72
N ASN A 256 -21.45 1.48 10.36
CA ASN A 256 -21.61 1.63 11.80
C ASN A 256 -23.08 1.50 12.23
N HIS A 257 -23.31 1.00 13.45
CA HIS A 257 -24.67 0.76 13.97
C HIS A 257 -25.60 1.99 13.86
N ASN A 258 -25.06 3.20 14.08
CA ASN A 258 -25.81 4.45 14.01
C ASN A 258 -26.13 4.93 12.58
N THR A 259 -25.39 4.46 11.59
CA THR A 259 -25.48 4.93 10.19
C THR A 259 -26.11 3.93 9.24
N LEU A 260 -26.30 2.68 9.67
CA LEU A 260 -26.88 1.61 8.85
C LEU A 260 -28.25 1.94 8.26
N LYS A 261 -29.08 2.73 8.95
CA LYS A 261 -30.40 3.13 8.45
C LYS A 261 -30.37 3.84 7.09
N TYR A 262 -29.23 4.46 6.73
CA TYR A 262 -29.06 5.16 5.46
C TYR A 262 -28.79 4.22 4.29
N VAL A 263 -28.41 2.96 4.53
CA VAL A 263 -27.99 2.00 3.49
C VAL A 263 -28.75 0.67 3.54
N SER A 264 -29.48 0.39 4.62
CA SER A 264 -30.06 -0.93 4.92
C SER A 264 -31.14 -1.41 3.95
N HIS A 265 -31.63 -0.55 3.07
CA HIS A 265 -32.67 -0.85 2.07
C HIS A 265 -32.11 -1.42 0.75
N LEU A 266 -30.79 -1.42 0.55
CA LEU A 266 -30.18 -1.73 -0.76
C LEU A 266 -29.61 -3.15 -0.86
N SER A 267 -29.21 -3.76 0.26
CA SER A 267 -28.52 -5.07 0.32
C SER A 267 -28.55 -5.63 1.74
N THR A 268 -28.04 -6.85 1.95
CA THR A 268 -27.77 -7.35 3.31
C THR A 268 -26.71 -6.45 3.94
N SER A 269 -26.98 -5.93 5.13
CA SER A 269 -26.12 -4.95 5.78
C SER A 269 -25.43 -5.56 6.98
N PHE A 270 -24.11 -5.39 7.04
CA PHE A 270 -23.25 -5.94 8.08
C PHE A 270 -22.60 -4.85 8.91
N TYR A 271 -22.21 -5.20 10.14
CA TYR A 271 -21.93 -4.25 11.20
C TYR A 271 -20.42 -4.10 11.45
N HIS A 272 -20.03 -2.89 11.85
CA HIS A 272 -18.78 -2.57 12.54
C HIS A 272 -19.05 -2.37 14.04
N PRO A 273 -18.66 -3.30 14.92
CA PRO A 273 -18.61 -3.03 16.34
C PRO A 273 -17.26 -2.44 16.73
N SER A 274 -17.27 -1.39 17.55
CA SER A 274 -16.12 -1.11 18.40
C SER A 274 -15.94 -2.27 19.40
N PRO A 275 -14.71 -2.53 19.90
CA PRO A 275 -14.42 -3.63 20.82
C PRO A 275 -15.37 -3.71 22.03
N LYS A 276 -15.84 -2.56 22.53
CA LYS A 276 -16.75 -2.47 23.69
C LYS A 276 -18.24 -2.65 23.35
N MET A 277 -18.64 -2.73 22.08
CA MET A 277 -20.05 -2.64 21.64
C MET A 277 -20.76 -3.99 21.44
N CYS A 278 -20.07 -5.12 21.67
CA CYS A 278 -20.63 -6.46 21.41
C CYS A 278 -21.94 -6.76 22.18
N VAL A 279 -22.19 -6.09 23.31
CA VAL A 279 -23.41 -6.25 24.12
C VAL A 279 -24.65 -5.61 23.44
N ILE A 280 -24.47 -4.56 22.63
CA ILE A 280 -25.58 -3.84 21.96
C ILE A 280 -26.00 -4.53 20.65
N LEU A 281 -25.12 -5.34 20.05
CA LEU A 281 -25.35 -6.01 18.77
C LEU A 281 -26.55 -6.98 18.76
N GLY A 282 -26.87 -7.59 19.90
CA GLY A 282 -28.03 -8.50 20.02
C GLY A 282 -29.40 -7.82 19.89
N ARG A 283 -29.47 -6.47 19.94
CA ARG A 283 -30.74 -5.72 19.92
C ARG A 283 -31.06 -5.03 18.59
N PHE A 284 -30.07 -4.66 17.77
CA PHE A 284 -30.27 -3.80 16.59
C PHE A 284 -30.43 -4.57 15.27
N CYS A 285 -29.76 -5.71 15.10
CA CYS A 285 -29.86 -6.52 13.87
C CYS A 285 -31.31 -7.00 13.57
N PRO A 286 -32.10 -7.43 14.57
CA PRO A 286 -33.49 -7.82 14.33
C PRO A 286 -34.41 -6.66 13.89
N ILE A 287 -34.00 -5.41 14.12
CA ILE A 287 -34.82 -4.21 13.80
C ILE A 287 -34.65 -3.83 12.32
N CYS A 288 -33.43 -3.88 11.79
CA CYS A 288 -33.16 -3.49 10.40
C CYS A 288 -33.34 -4.65 9.41
N GLN A 289 -32.97 -5.88 9.78
CA GLN A 289 -33.06 -7.05 8.91
C GLN A 289 -33.54 -8.28 9.71
N PRO A 290 -34.87 -8.37 9.98
CA PRO A 290 -35.44 -9.53 10.65
C PRO A 290 -35.13 -10.80 9.85
N ASN A 291 -34.66 -11.85 10.54
CA ASN A 291 -34.34 -13.18 9.95
C ASN A 291 -33.14 -13.25 9.00
N SER A 292 -32.25 -12.25 8.99
CA SER A 292 -30.96 -12.31 8.27
C SER A 292 -29.82 -12.79 9.20
N PRO A 293 -28.75 -13.40 8.66
CA PRO A 293 -27.60 -13.79 9.46
C PRO A 293 -26.85 -12.56 9.95
N THR A 294 -26.31 -12.63 11.15
CA THR A 294 -25.51 -11.55 11.71
C THR A 294 -24.03 -11.77 11.44
N MET A 295 -23.38 -10.76 10.86
CA MET A 295 -21.94 -10.73 10.64
C MET A 295 -21.34 -9.42 11.13
N VAL A 296 -20.21 -9.54 11.81
CA VAL A 296 -19.28 -8.44 12.05
C VAL A 296 -18.33 -8.38 10.86
N MET A 297 -18.48 -7.38 10.00
CA MET A 297 -17.74 -7.32 8.74
C MET A 297 -16.33 -6.77 8.91
N ASP A 298 -16.12 -5.87 9.85
CA ASP A 298 -14.78 -5.40 10.21
C ASP A 298 -14.69 -5.36 11.73
N TYR A 299 -14.15 -6.43 12.30
CA TYR A 299 -13.74 -6.46 13.69
C TYR A 299 -12.31 -5.95 13.78
N TRP A 300 -12.12 -4.78 14.38
CA TRP A 300 -10.81 -4.16 14.52
C TRP A 300 -9.92 -4.91 15.51
N THR A 301 -8.88 -5.58 14.99
CA THR A 301 -7.92 -6.38 15.77
C THR A 301 -6.84 -5.54 16.46
N GLY A 302 -6.72 -4.28 16.05
CA GLY A 302 -5.87 -3.23 16.58
C GLY A 302 -6.24 -1.93 15.87
N TRP A 303 -5.28 -1.06 15.58
CA TRP A 303 -5.55 0.22 14.92
C TRP A 303 -4.35 0.73 14.11
N TYR A 304 -4.59 1.70 13.22
CA TYR A 304 -3.51 2.34 12.46
C TYR A 304 -2.83 3.43 13.27
N ASP A 305 -1.60 3.78 12.87
CA ASP A 305 -0.82 4.84 13.52
C ASP A 305 -0.71 6.11 12.68
N VAL A 306 -0.49 7.21 13.38
CA VAL A 306 -0.24 8.53 12.80
C VAL A 306 1.06 9.09 13.33
N TRP A 307 1.75 9.88 12.51
CA TRP A 307 2.99 10.51 12.91
C TRP A 307 2.82 11.46 14.11
N GLY A 308 3.73 11.37 15.08
CA GLY A 308 3.79 12.16 16.31
C GLY A 308 2.98 11.61 17.48
N GLU A 309 2.37 10.43 17.34
CA GLU A 309 1.61 9.75 18.41
C GLU A 309 2.32 8.48 18.89
N LEU A 310 1.65 7.69 19.73
CA LEU A 310 2.10 6.39 20.20
C LEU A 310 1.56 5.29 19.28
N HIS A 311 2.23 4.13 19.25
CA HIS A 311 1.80 2.96 18.51
C HIS A 311 0.56 2.33 19.14
N HIS A 312 -0.52 2.18 18.38
CA HIS A 312 -1.78 1.68 18.91
C HIS A 312 -1.79 0.16 19.00
N VAL A 313 -2.11 -0.35 20.19
CA VAL A 313 -2.24 -1.79 20.45
C VAL A 313 -3.62 -2.12 21.05
N LEU A 314 -4.11 -3.32 20.79
CA LEU A 314 -5.29 -3.89 21.44
C LEU A 314 -4.85 -5.09 22.27
N PRO A 315 -5.09 -5.12 23.60
CA PRO A 315 -4.79 -6.28 24.41
C PRO A 315 -5.36 -7.58 23.82
N GLN A 316 -4.50 -8.59 23.71
CA GLN A 316 -4.81 -9.87 23.08
C GLN A 316 -5.98 -10.59 23.77
N GLU A 317 -6.12 -10.44 25.09
CA GLU A 317 -7.20 -11.03 25.88
C GLU A 317 -8.54 -10.41 25.52
N ASP A 318 -8.59 -9.09 25.33
CA ASP A 318 -9.80 -8.36 24.92
C ASP A 318 -10.23 -8.78 23.52
N MET A 319 -9.24 -8.92 22.62
CA MET A 319 -9.48 -9.38 21.25
C MET A 319 -10.15 -10.76 21.24
N VAL A 320 -9.50 -11.72 21.89
CA VAL A 320 -9.93 -13.13 21.90
C VAL A 320 -11.25 -13.29 22.66
N SER A 321 -11.45 -12.54 23.74
CA SER A 321 -12.72 -12.52 24.50
C SER A 321 -13.88 -12.06 23.63
N THR A 322 -13.68 -10.99 22.86
CA THR A 322 -14.70 -10.44 21.96
C THR A 322 -15.02 -11.41 20.83
N VAL A 323 -14.00 -11.94 20.16
CA VAL A 323 -14.18 -12.93 19.08
C VAL A 323 -14.90 -14.17 19.59
N ARG A 324 -14.54 -14.67 20.78
CA ARG A 324 -15.21 -15.81 21.42
C ARG A 324 -16.70 -15.54 21.64
N GLU A 325 -17.06 -14.34 22.09
CA GLU A 325 -18.46 -13.98 22.30
C GLU A 325 -19.24 -13.90 20.98
N ILE A 326 -18.66 -13.32 19.93
CA ILE A 326 -19.24 -13.30 18.59
C ILE A 326 -19.53 -14.73 18.10
N LEU A 327 -18.55 -15.63 18.22
CA LEU A 327 -18.69 -17.02 17.79
C LEU A 327 -19.69 -17.81 18.64
N ARG A 328 -19.74 -17.58 19.97
CA ARG A 328 -20.72 -18.21 20.86
C ARG A 328 -22.17 -17.86 20.50
N ARG A 329 -22.39 -16.67 19.95
CA ARG A 329 -23.70 -16.23 19.45
C ARG A 329 -24.05 -16.77 18.06
N GLY A 330 -23.16 -17.57 17.44
CA GLY A 330 -23.34 -18.08 16.08
C GLY A 330 -23.19 -17.02 15.00
N MET A 331 -22.60 -15.86 15.33
CA MET A 331 -22.38 -14.77 14.38
C MET A 331 -21.12 -15.01 13.55
N SER A 332 -21.14 -14.61 12.29
CA SER A 332 -19.94 -14.57 11.44
C SER A 332 -19.07 -13.35 11.78
N VAL A 333 -17.77 -13.44 11.49
CA VAL A 333 -16.82 -12.36 11.79
C VAL A 333 -15.76 -12.26 10.70
N ASN A 334 -15.35 -11.05 10.36
CA ASN A 334 -14.15 -10.81 9.59
C ASN A 334 -13.19 -9.91 10.39
N LEU A 335 -11.96 -10.39 10.56
CA LEU A 335 -10.91 -9.75 11.35
C LEU A 335 -10.19 -8.70 10.49
N TYR A 336 -10.38 -7.42 10.80
CA TYR A 336 -9.73 -6.30 10.12
C TYR A 336 -8.69 -5.67 11.05
N MET A 337 -7.39 -5.73 10.82
CA MET A 337 -6.69 -6.55 9.84
C MET A 337 -6.34 -7.92 10.42
N PHE A 338 -6.35 -8.96 9.58
CA PHE A 338 -5.70 -10.22 9.95
C PHE A 338 -4.19 -10.13 9.74
N HIS A 339 -3.80 -9.49 8.64
CA HIS A 339 -2.44 -9.06 8.36
C HIS A 339 -2.52 -7.73 7.61
N GLY A 340 -1.98 -6.67 8.21
CA GLY A 340 -2.04 -5.35 7.58
C GLY A 340 -0.93 -5.10 6.56
N GLY A 341 0.31 -5.49 6.85
CA GLY A 341 1.46 -5.34 5.95
C GLY A 341 2.04 -3.91 5.93
N SER A 342 2.50 -3.44 4.77
CA SER A 342 3.11 -2.11 4.63
C SER A 342 2.43 -1.28 3.56
N THR A 343 2.23 0.01 3.83
CA THR A 343 1.74 0.98 2.87
C THR A 343 2.92 1.65 2.16
N PHE A 344 3.50 0.95 1.18
CA PHE A 344 4.71 1.40 0.48
C PHE A 344 4.55 2.73 -0.27
N GLY A 345 5.67 3.41 -0.46
CA GLY A 345 5.73 4.67 -1.20
C GLY A 345 4.87 5.77 -0.58
N PHE A 346 4.02 6.38 -1.40
CA PHE A 346 3.13 7.47 -0.96
C PHE A 346 1.66 7.05 -0.88
N MET A 347 1.41 5.76 -0.67
CA MET A 347 0.05 5.22 -0.59
C MET A 347 -0.67 5.58 0.71
N SER A 348 0.05 6.02 1.75
CA SER A 348 -0.49 6.33 3.07
C SER A 348 -1.46 7.52 3.01
N GLY A 349 -2.63 7.37 3.62
CA GLY A 349 -3.60 8.44 3.75
C GLY A 349 -3.31 9.39 4.92
N ALA A 350 -4.34 10.16 5.27
CA ALA A 350 -4.36 11.02 6.45
C ALA A 350 -5.73 10.98 7.15
N VAL A 351 -5.80 11.53 8.36
CA VAL A 351 -7.04 11.76 9.11
C VAL A 351 -7.14 13.22 9.55
N VAL A 352 -8.36 13.62 9.93
CA VAL A 352 -8.64 14.93 10.51
C VAL A 352 -9.42 14.72 11.81
N ASP A 353 -8.71 14.71 12.95
CA ASP A 353 -9.35 14.85 14.28
C ASP A 353 -8.31 15.16 15.39
N PRO A 354 -8.38 16.31 16.10
CA PRO A 354 -9.13 17.54 15.77
C PRO A 354 -8.46 18.34 14.63
N SER A 355 -7.38 17.81 14.04
CA SER A 355 -6.56 18.45 13.01
C SER A 355 -5.92 17.41 12.10
N TYR A 356 -5.39 17.84 10.95
CA TYR A 356 -4.72 16.96 10.00
C TYR A 356 -3.55 16.20 10.65
N LYS A 357 -3.53 14.87 10.44
CA LYS A 357 -2.44 13.97 10.82
C LYS A 357 -2.21 12.96 9.69
N ALA A 358 -0.97 12.83 9.25
CA ALA A 358 -0.58 11.84 8.23
C ALA A 358 -0.35 10.48 8.89
N LEU A 359 -0.74 9.41 8.19
CA LEU A 359 -0.52 8.05 8.66
C LEU A 359 0.93 7.61 8.42
N VAL A 360 1.41 6.69 9.25
CA VAL A 360 2.73 6.07 9.06
C VAL A 360 2.69 5.03 7.92
N PRO A 361 3.82 4.73 7.25
CA PRO A 361 3.87 3.68 6.24
C PRO A 361 3.64 2.27 6.78
N SER A 362 4.10 1.96 7.99
CA SER A 362 3.77 0.67 8.62
C SER A 362 2.26 0.54 8.73
N TYR A 363 1.74 -0.60 8.31
CA TYR A 363 0.35 -0.96 8.53
C TYR A 363 0.31 -2.27 9.32
N ASP A 364 1.22 -2.41 10.30
CA ASP A 364 1.26 -3.53 11.24
C ASP A 364 -0.11 -3.76 11.89
N TYR A 365 -0.76 -2.65 12.28
CA TYR A 365 -2.12 -2.60 12.83
C TYR A 365 -2.26 -3.32 14.18
N ASP A 366 -1.17 -3.76 14.80
CA ASP A 366 -1.18 -4.74 15.90
C ASP A 366 -2.04 -5.97 15.54
N ALA A 367 -1.93 -6.41 14.28
CA ALA A 367 -2.72 -7.51 13.74
C ALA A 367 -2.25 -8.89 14.27
N PRO A 368 -3.05 -9.96 14.10
CA PRO A 368 -2.61 -11.32 14.38
C PRO A 368 -1.30 -11.69 13.64
N LEU A 369 -1.10 -11.22 12.42
CA LEU A 369 0.20 -11.27 11.76
C LEU A 369 0.81 -9.88 11.67
N SER A 370 2.03 -9.72 12.17
CA SER A 370 2.78 -8.45 12.14
C SER A 370 3.03 -7.95 10.71
N GLU A 371 3.57 -6.74 10.56
CA GLU A 371 3.96 -6.14 9.28
C GLU A 371 4.82 -7.08 8.42
N ALA A 372 5.79 -7.77 9.02
CA ALA A 372 6.65 -8.74 8.33
C ALA A 372 5.98 -10.14 8.16
N GLY A 373 4.79 -10.34 8.73
CA GLY A 373 4.04 -11.60 8.67
C GLY A 373 4.46 -12.63 9.72
N GLU A 374 4.94 -12.17 10.88
CA GLU A 374 5.26 -13.06 12.02
C GLU A 374 4.01 -13.42 12.82
N TYR A 375 4.08 -14.55 13.52
CA TYR A 375 3.03 -14.95 14.46
C TYR A 375 3.11 -14.11 15.72
N THR A 376 2.07 -13.32 15.99
CA THR A 376 1.96 -12.61 17.25
C THR A 376 1.29 -13.49 18.31
N PRO A 377 1.37 -13.13 19.59
CA PRO A 377 0.57 -13.77 20.63
C PRO A 377 -0.95 -13.81 20.31
N LYS A 378 -1.49 -12.79 19.64
CA LYS A 378 -2.89 -12.77 19.16
C LYS A 378 -3.17 -13.90 18.17
N TYR A 379 -2.25 -14.20 17.26
CA TYR A 379 -2.38 -15.32 16.32
C TYR A 379 -2.53 -16.65 17.07
N HIS A 380 -1.67 -16.91 18.04
CA HIS A 380 -1.68 -18.18 18.77
C HIS A 380 -2.97 -18.38 19.56
N LEU A 381 -3.44 -17.34 20.25
CA LEU A 381 -4.70 -17.40 21.01
C LEU A 381 -5.92 -17.53 20.09
N LEU A 382 -5.92 -16.83 18.95
CA LEU A 382 -6.97 -16.93 17.94
C LEU A 382 -7.00 -18.33 17.33
N ARG A 383 -5.85 -18.89 16.97
CA ARG A 383 -5.71 -20.26 16.46
C ARG A 383 -6.25 -21.28 17.47
N ASP A 384 -5.90 -21.17 18.75
CA ASP A 384 -6.46 -22.04 19.80
C ASP A 384 -7.98 -21.93 19.86
N LEU A 385 -8.53 -20.70 19.85
CA LEU A 385 -9.97 -20.47 19.86
C LEU A 385 -10.65 -21.13 18.65
N LEU A 386 -10.17 -20.85 17.44
CA LEU A 386 -10.76 -21.31 16.18
C LEU A 386 -10.63 -22.83 15.98
N SER A 387 -9.59 -23.46 16.53
CA SER A 387 -9.43 -24.91 16.49
C SER A 387 -10.63 -25.67 17.07
N ARG A 388 -11.30 -25.07 18.07
CA ARG A 388 -12.48 -25.65 18.75
C ARG A 388 -13.75 -25.55 17.92
N TYR A 389 -13.77 -24.68 16.91
CA TYR A 389 -14.89 -24.50 15.99
C TYR A 389 -14.71 -25.29 14.69
N ASN A 390 -13.55 -25.91 14.47
CA ASN A 390 -13.30 -26.71 13.29
C ASN A 390 -13.92 -28.11 13.44
N ARG A 391 -14.93 -28.42 12.63
CA ARG A 391 -15.75 -29.64 12.72
C ARG A 391 -15.07 -30.85 12.04
N GLY A 392 -13.90 -31.25 12.53
CA GLY A 392 -13.32 -32.57 12.23
C GLY A 392 -12.16 -32.61 11.22
N ASP A 393 -11.78 -31.50 10.59
CA ASP A 393 -10.56 -31.43 9.79
C ASP A 393 -9.33 -31.18 10.68
N SER A 394 -8.23 -31.90 10.41
CA SER A 394 -6.93 -31.61 11.02
C SER A 394 -6.53 -30.18 10.72
N PHE A 395 -6.25 -29.39 11.76
CA PHE A 395 -5.86 -28.00 11.60
C PHE A 395 -4.52 -27.93 10.85
N PRO A 396 -4.40 -27.15 9.75
CA PRO A 396 -3.17 -27.12 8.97
C PRO A 396 -1.97 -26.71 9.82
N ASP A 397 -0.80 -27.27 9.53
CA ASP A 397 0.44 -26.88 10.20
C ASP A 397 0.76 -25.40 9.94
N MET A 398 1.43 -24.77 10.90
CA MET A 398 1.90 -23.40 10.76
C MET A 398 3.11 -23.37 9.82
N PRO A 399 3.08 -22.60 8.71
CA PRO A 399 4.26 -22.39 7.88
C PRO A 399 5.48 -21.90 8.68
N THR A 400 6.67 -22.25 8.22
CA THR A 400 7.92 -21.76 8.82
C THR A 400 8.05 -20.25 8.61
N LEU A 401 8.56 -19.54 9.62
CA LEU A 401 8.85 -18.11 9.51
C LEU A 401 9.99 -17.84 8.53
N HIS A 402 9.93 -16.70 7.85
CA HIS A 402 11.05 -16.20 7.09
C HIS A 402 12.13 -15.71 8.04
N TYR A 403 13.40 -15.98 7.68
CA TYR A 403 14.53 -15.41 8.41
C TYR A 403 14.60 -13.91 8.15
N ARG A 404 15.02 -13.17 9.18
CA ARG A 404 15.30 -11.74 9.12
C ARG A 404 16.76 -11.49 9.45
N GLU A 405 17.36 -10.51 8.81
CA GLU A 405 18.78 -10.26 8.90
C GLU A 405 19.06 -8.79 9.24
N ALA A 406 19.93 -8.57 10.23
CA ALA A 406 20.53 -7.27 10.49
C ALA A 406 21.78 -7.13 9.61
N TYR A 407 21.62 -6.52 8.44
CA TYR A 407 22.73 -6.29 7.52
C TYR A 407 23.68 -5.21 8.02
N GLU A 408 24.89 -5.18 7.44
CA GLU A 408 25.85 -4.11 7.69
C GLU A 408 25.29 -2.73 7.30
N PRO A 409 25.57 -1.67 8.09
CA PRO A 409 25.12 -0.31 7.79
C PRO A 409 25.56 0.16 6.40
N ALA A 410 24.65 0.80 5.67
CA ALA A 410 24.97 1.42 4.39
C ALA A 410 25.50 2.84 4.62
N ILE A 411 26.78 3.05 4.29
CA ILE A 411 27.41 4.38 4.32
C ILE A 411 27.06 5.13 3.03
N MET A 412 26.57 6.36 3.18
CA MET A 412 26.30 7.26 2.07
C MET A 412 27.62 7.83 1.55
N TYR A 413 27.86 7.73 0.24
CA TYR A 413 29.10 8.18 -0.39
C TYR A 413 28.87 9.09 -1.60
N GLN A 414 27.62 9.22 -2.05
CA GLN A 414 27.20 10.07 -3.15
C GLN A 414 26.07 11.00 -2.73
N HIS A 415 26.05 12.19 -3.32
CA HIS A 415 25.07 13.24 -3.05
C HIS A 415 24.60 13.91 -4.34
N LEU A 416 23.34 14.30 -4.35
CA LEU A 416 22.73 15.12 -5.38
C LEU A 416 21.81 16.13 -4.69
N SER A 417 22.11 17.43 -4.82
CA SER A 417 21.23 18.47 -4.28
C SER A 417 19.87 18.44 -4.98
N LEU A 418 18.81 18.89 -4.30
CA LEU A 418 17.51 19.07 -4.96
C LEU A 418 17.62 19.99 -6.18
N TRP A 419 18.46 21.01 -6.10
CA TRP A 419 18.65 22.01 -7.17
C TRP A 419 19.27 21.41 -8.43
N ASP A 420 20.27 20.54 -8.26
CA ASP A 420 20.83 19.76 -9.37
C ASP A 420 19.78 18.78 -9.92
N ALA A 421 18.98 18.18 -9.02
CA ALA A 421 17.93 17.22 -9.39
C ALA A 421 16.82 17.83 -10.25
N LEU A 422 16.57 19.14 -10.17
CA LEU A 422 15.57 19.84 -10.99
C LEU A 422 15.81 19.67 -12.49
N SER A 423 17.06 19.51 -12.91
CA SER A 423 17.43 19.28 -14.31
C SER A 423 16.89 17.96 -14.89
N PHE A 424 16.49 17.01 -14.04
CA PHE A 424 15.92 15.71 -14.44
C PHE A 424 14.38 15.70 -14.44
N THR A 425 13.73 16.83 -14.13
CA THR A 425 12.27 16.98 -14.21
C THR A 425 11.81 17.14 -15.66
N GLU A 426 10.50 16.99 -15.94
CA GLU A 426 9.92 17.24 -17.27
C GLU A 426 9.93 18.74 -17.67
N GLY A 427 10.53 19.59 -16.83
CA GLY A 427 10.62 21.04 -17.00
C GLY A 427 9.69 21.80 -16.03
N PRO A 428 9.99 23.08 -15.76
CA PRO A 428 9.15 23.90 -14.91
C PRO A 428 7.88 24.35 -15.63
N PHE A 429 6.80 24.47 -14.86
CA PHE A 429 5.57 25.14 -15.27
C PHE A 429 5.51 26.56 -14.70
N LYS A 430 5.29 27.55 -15.56
CA LYS A 430 5.16 28.95 -15.15
C LYS A 430 3.71 29.36 -15.01
N SER A 431 3.37 30.06 -13.94
CA SER A 431 2.01 30.54 -13.67
C SER A 431 2.03 31.84 -12.88
N LEU A 432 1.08 32.74 -13.16
CA LEU A 432 0.94 33.99 -12.42
C LEU A 432 0.55 33.74 -10.96
N THR A 433 -0.27 32.71 -10.71
CA THR A 433 -0.75 32.30 -9.38
C THR A 433 -0.26 30.90 -9.04
N PRO A 434 -0.25 30.50 -7.76
CA PRO A 434 0.01 29.11 -7.39
C PRO A 434 -0.97 28.14 -8.07
N VAL A 435 -0.48 26.94 -8.38
CA VAL A 435 -1.28 25.84 -8.94
C VAL A 435 -1.06 24.59 -8.10
N ASN A 436 -2.14 23.98 -7.64
CA ASN A 436 -2.09 22.73 -6.87
C ASN A 436 -1.56 21.56 -7.72
N MET A 437 -1.04 20.53 -7.06
CA MET A 437 -0.32 19.45 -7.73
C MET A 437 -1.21 18.66 -8.70
N GLU A 438 -2.50 18.51 -8.39
CA GLU A 438 -3.44 17.80 -9.26
C GLU A 438 -3.68 18.54 -10.57
N ASN A 439 -3.62 19.88 -10.58
CA ASN A 439 -3.86 20.70 -11.76
C ASN A 439 -2.61 21.02 -12.58
N LEU A 440 -1.43 20.59 -12.16
CA LEU A 440 -0.20 20.76 -12.95
C LEU A 440 -0.33 20.08 -14.33
N PRO A 441 0.26 20.64 -15.39
CA PRO A 441 0.22 20.05 -16.74
C PRO A 441 1.32 18.99 -16.92
N VAL A 442 1.42 18.06 -15.97
CA VAL A 442 2.40 16.95 -15.98
C VAL A 442 1.69 15.61 -16.12
N ASN A 443 2.44 14.53 -16.34
CA ASN A 443 1.92 13.17 -16.44
C ASN A 443 0.82 13.04 -17.50
N ASN A 444 1.06 13.59 -18.70
CA ASN A 444 0.11 13.62 -19.82
C ASN A 444 -1.24 14.26 -19.43
N GLY A 445 -1.20 15.36 -18.67
CA GLY A 445 -2.40 16.08 -18.25
C GLY A 445 -3.19 15.44 -17.11
N ASN A 446 -2.60 14.47 -16.39
CA ASN A 446 -3.21 13.87 -15.20
C ASN A 446 -2.80 14.56 -13.89
N GLY A 447 -1.87 15.52 -13.97
CA GLY A 447 -1.34 16.18 -12.78
C GLY A 447 -0.37 15.31 -12.01
N GLN A 448 0.12 15.84 -10.89
CA GLN A 448 0.98 15.14 -9.96
C GLN A 448 0.12 14.57 -8.82
N SER A 449 0.19 13.25 -8.63
CA SER A 449 -0.58 12.56 -7.59
C SER A 449 0.10 12.58 -6.21
N TYR A 450 1.42 12.40 -6.19
CA TYR A 450 2.19 12.13 -4.97
C TYR A 450 3.54 12.87 -4.98
N GLY A 451 4.25 12.80 -3.86
CA GLY A 451 5.60 13.35 -3.71
C GLY A 451 5.60 14.82 -3.32
N TYR A 452 6.52 15.58 -3.93
CA TYR A 452 6.80 16.96 -3.58
C TYR A 452 6.58 17.89 -4.77
N THR A 453 6.23 19.14 -4.51
CA THR A 453 6.12 20.19 -5.53
C THR A 453 6.92 21.39 -5.07
N LEU A 454 7.88 21.83 -5.89
CA LEU A 454 8.67 23.01 -5.62
C LEU A 454 8.04 24.23 -6.29
N TYR A 455 7.77 25.27 -5.51
CA TYR A 455 7.30 26.57 -6.00
C TYR A 455 8.39 27.62 -5.83
N GLU A 456 8.88 28.19 -6.93
CA GLU A 456 9.85 29.30 -6.94
C GLU A 456 9.13 30.61 -7.28
N THR A 457 9.40 31.68 -6.54
CA THR A 457 8.93 33.05 -6.83
C THR A 457 9.95 34.08 -6.37
N ILE A 458 9.86 35.32 -6.86
CA ILE A 458 10.77 36.42 -6.51
C ILE A 458 10.16 37.25 -5.39
N ILE A 459 10.94 37.46 -4.33
CA ILE A 459 10.61 38.38 -3.25
C ILE A 459 11.50 39.63 -3.35
N THR A 460 10.85 40.80 -3.31
CA THR A 460 11.49 42.11 -3.52
C THR A 460 11.69 42.90 -2.22
N SER A 461 11.12 42.43 -1.11
CA SER A 461 11.16 43.13 0.18
C SER A 461 11.14 42.14 1.35
N GLY A 462 11.67 42.56 2.48
CA GLY A 462 11.50 41.84 3.74
C GLY A 462 10.06 41.92 4.25
N GLY A 463 9.59 40.89 4.96
CA GLY A 463 8.22 40.91 5.45
C GLY A 463 7.73 39.65 6.13
N LEU A 464 6.46 39.71 6.54
CA LEU A 464 5.72 38.59 7.11
C LEU A 464 5.09 37.75 6.00
N LEU A 465 5.45 36.46 5.93
CA LEU A 465 4.84 35.50 5.03
C LEU A 465 3.61 34.85 5.70
N LYS A 466 2.47 34.88 5.02
CA LYS A 466 1.21 34.28 5.46
C LYS A 466 0.71 33.32 4.40
N SER A 467 0.55 32.06 4.80
CA SER A 467 -0.04 31.01 3.96
C SER A 467 -1.54 30.83 4.22
N GLY A 468 -2.05 31.21 5.41
CA GLY A 468 -3.41 30.85 5.80
C GLY A 468 -3.59 29.32 5.84
N ASP A 469 -4.60 28.80 5.13
CA ASP A 469 -4.85 27.36 4.93
C ASP A 469 -4.42 26.88 3.52
N ASN A 470 -3.57 27.65 2.83
CA ASN A 470 -3.27 27.41 1.42
C ASN A 470 -2.08 26.46 1.18
N VAL A 471 -1.40 25.99 2.23
CA VAL A 471 -0.31 25.00 2.14
C VAL A 471 -0.86 23.63 2.53
N ARG A 472 -0.81 22.67 1.60
CA ARG A 472 -1.32 21.31 1.81
C ARG A 472 -0.27 20.27 1.41
N ASP A 473 0.48 19.67 2.32
CA ASP A 473 0.28 19.68 3.79
C ASP A 473 1.39 20.38 4.56
N ARG A 474 2.60 20.40 3.99
CA ARG A 474 3.82 20.81 4.66
C ARG A 474 4.74 21.49 3.67
N ALA A 475 5.19 22.72 3.95
CA ALA A 475 6.14 23.43 3.10
C ALA A 475 7.41 23.81 3.88
N LEU A 476 8.54 23.53 3.25
CA LEU A 476 9.87 24.00 3.65
C LEU A 476 10.21 25.25 2.84
N GLU A 477 10.43 26.37 3.54
CA GLU A 477 10.83 27.62 2.91
C GLU A 477 12.33 27.86 3.04
N ASN A 478 13.00 28.02 1.89
CA ASN A 478 14.42 28.39 1.80
C ASN A 478 14.62 29.64 0.92
N THR A 479 15.46 30.58 1.36
CA THR A 479 15.86 31.75 0.53
C THR A 479 17.17 31.49 -0.19
N GLY A 480 17.13 31.41 -1.51
CA GLY A 480 18.32 31.08 -2.31
C GLY A 480 18.77 29.62 -2.23
N ARG A 481 19.48 29.16 -3.26
CA ARG A 481 19.86 27.74 -3.45
C ARG A 481 21.00 27.26 -2.53
N ASN A 482 21.71 28.17 -1.88
CA ASN A 482 22.88 27.86 -1.04
C ASN A 482 22.69 28.20 0.45
N SER A 483 21.50 28.64 0.87
CA SER A 483 21.28 28.94 2.29
C SER A 483 20.92 27.66 3.05
N ARG A 484 21.66 27.38 4.13
CA ARG A 484 21.28 26.35 5.12
C ARG A 484 20.23 26.85 6.12
N LYS A 485 19.76 28.09 5.96
CA LYS A 485 18.81 28.71 6.87
C LYS A 485 17.40 28.41 6.38
N GLN A 486 16.82 27.35 6.93
CA GLN A 486 15.38 27.15 6.97
C GLN A 486 14.74 28.36 7.66
N LEU A 487 13.88 29.09 6.94
CA LEU A 487 13.28 30.32 7.47
C LEU A 487 11.93 30.06 8.14
N ALA A 488 11.20 29.05 7.66
CA ALA A 488 9.84 28.80 8.07
C ALA A 488 9.42 27.34 7.85
N TYR A 489 8.59 26.86 8.77
CA TYR A 489 7.80 25.65 8.62
C TYR A 489 6.34 26.04 8.45
N LEU A 490 5.79 25.85 7.26
CA LEU A 490 4.37 26.07 7.01
C LEU A 490 3.68 24.71 7.00
N CYS A 491 2.85 24.45 8.00
CA CYS A 491 1.93 23.33 7.99
C CYS A 491 0.52 23.86 8.20
N THR A 492 -0.49 23.01 7.96
CA THR A 492 -1.90 23.33 8.20
C THR A 492 -2.21 23.92 9.59
N LYS A 493 -1.33 23.71 10.59
CA LYS A 493 -1.44 24.26 11.96
C LYS A 493 -0.77 25.62 12.15
N VAL A 494 0.30 25.95 11.40
CA VAL A 494 1.09 27.19 11.57
C VAL A 494 0.74 28.16 10.44
N LYS A 495 -0.14 29.13 10.75
CA LYS A 495 -0.72 30.06 9.75
C LYS A 495 0.16 31.25 9.39
N ASN A 496 1.11 31.60 10.27
CA ASN A 496 1.94 32.79 10.15
C ASN A 496 3.38 32.44 10.54
N VAL A 497 4.35 32.76 9.68
CA VAL A 497 5.77 32.72 10.06
C VAL A 497 6.37 34.09 9.82
N SER A 498 6.87 34.68 10.91
CA SER A 498 7.65 35.92 10.85
C SER A 498 9.03 35.61 10.30
N ALA A 499 9.24 35.76 9.00
CA ALA A 499 10.57 35.73 8.42
C ALA A 499 11.31 37.02 8.82
N PRO A 500 12.40 36.95 9.60
CA PRO A 500 13.18 38.12 9.94
C PRO A 500 14.08 38.43 8.74
N ILE A 501 13.65 39.29 7.82
CA ILE A 501 14.52 39.65 6.71
C ILE A 501 14.57 41.16 6.51
N LYS A 502 15.70 41.78 6.88
CA LYS A 502 16.14 43.06 6.31
C LYS A 502 16.80 42.72 4.97
N LEU A 503 16.04 42.74 3.88
CA LEU A 503 16.58 42.49 2.53
C LEU A 503 17.03 43.80 1.89
N THR A 504 18.27 43.84 1.45
CA THR A 504 18.86 44.95 0.67
C THR A 504 18.84 44.68 -0.85
N GLN A 505 18.40 43.50 -1.30
CA GLN A 505 18.36 43.06 -2.71
C GLN A 505 17.22 42.06 -3.01
N TYR A 506 16.97 41.74 -4.29
CA TYR A 506 16.01 40.74 -4.78
C TYR A 506 16.48 39.30 -4.49
N PHE A 507 15.59 38.40 -4.05
CA PHE A 507 15.92 36.98 -3.85
C PHE A 507 14.79 36.05 -4.30
N THR A 508 15.16 34.85 -4.76
CA THR A 508 14.22 33.76 -5.05
C THR A 508 13.84 33.02 -3.77
N SER A 509 12.55 32.99 -3.46
CA SER A 509 11.97 32.14 -2.43
C SER A 509 11.59 30.79 -3.04
N HIS A 510 11.94 29.73 -2.32
CA HIS A 510 11.67 28.34 -2.69
C HIS A 510 10.76 27.73 -1.62
N LEU A 511 9.58 27.29 -2.01
CA LEU A 511 8.63 26.57 -1.17
C LEU A 511 8.57 25.12 -1.66
N LEU A 512 9.26 24.22 -0.98
CA LEU A 512 9.15 22.79 -1.25
C LEU A 512 7.95 22.24 -0.46
N VAL A 513 6.86 21.94 -1.16
CA VAL A 513 5.61 21.47 -0.56
C VAL A 513 5.49 19.96 -0.71
N GLU A 514 5.27 19.27 0.39
CA GLU A 514 5.03 17.84 0.45
C GLU A 514 3.52 17.56 0.53
N ASN A 515 3.03 16.66 -0.33
CA ASN A 515 1.77 15.96 -0.06
C ASN A 515 2.07 14.86 0.96
N CYS A 516 1.61 14.99 2.21
CA CYS A 516 1.84 14.00 3.27
C CYS A 516 0.83 12.84 3.25
N GLY A 517 -0.20 12.94 2.41
CA GLY A 517 -1.30 11.99 2.28
C GLY A 517 -2.64 12.74 2.27
N ARG A 518 -3.48 12.47 1.28
CA ARG A 518 -4.87 12.93 1.25
C ARG A 518 -5.66 12.22 2.35
N VAL A 519 -6.55 12.96 2.98
CA VAL A 519 -7.43 12.41 4.01
C VAL A 519 -8.24 11.28 3.41
N HIS A 520 -8.29 10.15 4.11
CA HIS A 520 -8.89 8.93 3.58
C HIS A 520 -10.37 8.80 3.92
N GLN A 521 -10.88 9.57 4.90
CA GLN A 521 -12.25 9.49 5.40
C GLN A 521 -12.88 10.87 5.60
N GLY A 522 -14.19 10.89 5.86
CA GLY A 522 -14.95 12.12 6.13
C GLY A 522 -15.56 12.76 4.88
N ARG A 523 -16.12 13.95 5.06
CA ARG A 523 -16.99 14.60 4.07
C ARG A 523 -16.25 15.51 3.09
N ASP A 524 -15.01 15.89 3.35
CA ASP A 524 -14.27 16.87 2.55
C ASP A 524 -13.20 16.22 1.65
N LEU A 525 -13.45 14.99 1.18
CA LEU A 525 -12.54 14.25 0.28
C LEU A 525 -12.30 15.01 -1.03
N ASP A 526 -13.35 15.63 -1.58
CA ASP A 526 -13.32 16.45 -2.79
C ASP A 526 -12.53 17.76 -2.63
N LYS A 527 -12.17 18.13 -1.40
CA LYS A 527 -11.32 19.30 -1.09
C LYS A 527 -9.85 18.93 -0.86
N GLN A 528 -9.45 17.68 -1.05
CA GLN A 528 -8.10 17.21 -0.73
C GLN A 528 -7.04 17.53 -1.80
N HIS A 529 -7.14 18.67 -2.50
CA HIS A 529 -6.05 19.18 -3.34
C HIS A 529 -4.80 19.44 -2.51
N LYS A 530 -3.63 19.20 -3.11
CA LYS A 530 -2.32 19.27 -2.44
C LYS A 530 -1.37 20.23 -3.14
N GLY A 531 -0.28 20.61 -2.49
CA GLY A 531 0.58 21.71 -2.91
C GLY A 531 0.08 23.04 -2.38
N LEU A 532 0.21 24.09 -3.19
CA LEU A 532 -0.36 25.41 -2.90
C LEU A 532 -1.76 25.53 -3.51
N VAL A 533 -2.78 25.61 -2.66
CA VAL A 533 -4.20 25.66 -3.08
C VAL A 533 -4.80 27.08 -3.12
N GLY A 534 -3.99 28.09 -2.82
CA GLY A 534 -4.38 29.49 -2.83
C GLY A 534 -3.17 30.40 -2.68
N ASP A 535 -3.42 31.70 -2.58
CA ASP A 535 -2.38 32.72 -2.53
C ASP A 535 -1.52 32.62 -1.26
N ILE A 536 -0.20 32.81 -1.45
CA ILE A 536 0.75 33.06 -0.37
C ILE A 536 1.01 34.56 -0.33
N LEU A 537 0.87 35.16 0.85
CA LEU A 537 0.94 36.61 1.02
C LEU A 537 2.24 37.02 1.70
N LEU A 538 2.93 38.01 1.14
CA LEU A 538 4.04 38.70 1.79
C LEU A 538 3.57 40.11 2.15
N ASN A 539 3.60 40.47 3.43
CA ASN A 539 3.07 41.77 3.91
C ASN A 539 1.62 42.05 3.45
N ASN A 540 0.79 41.01 3.41
CA ASN A 540 -0.59 41.01 2.89
C ASN A 540 -0.71 41.26 1.36
N ILE A 541 0.39 41.25 0.62
CA ILE A 541 0.40 41.31 -0.84
C ILE A 541 0.62 39.90 -1.39
N PRO A 542 -0.25 39.39 -2.29
CA PRO A 542 -0.06 38.08 -2.88
C PRO A 542 1.23 37.98 -3.70
N LEU A 543 1.99 36.90 -3.48
CA LEU A 543 3.11 36.52 -4.33
C LEU A 543 2.61 36.07 -5.70
N ARG A 544 3.40 36.35 -6.74
CA ARG A 544 3.06 36.13 -8.15
C ARG A 544 4.24 35.55 -8.92
N ASP A 545 4.01 35.20 -10.18
CA ASP A 545 5.04 34.75 -11.12
C ASP A 545 5.80 33.51 -10.63
N PHE A 546 5.05 32.45 -10.35
CA PHE A 546 5.57 31.18 -9.88
C PHE A 546 6.19 30.36 -11.02
N THR A 547 7.34 29.75 -10.72
CA THR A 547 7.95 28.66 -11.48
C THR A 547 7.83 27.39 -10.66
N ILE A 548 7.12 26.39 -11.17
CA ILE A 548 6.66 25.22 -10.40
C ILE A 548 7.27 23.94 -10.98
N TYR A 549 7.90 23.11 -10.13
CA TYR A 549 8.49 21.84 -10.53
C TYR A 549 7.76 20.68 -9.86
N SER A 550 7.40 19.68 -10.66
CA SER A 550 6.83 18.42 -10.18
C SER A 550 7.95 17.46 -9.79
N LEU A 551 7.94 16.99 -8.54
CA LEU A 551 8.85 15.98 -8.00
C LEU A 551 8.02 14.78 -7.52
N ASP A 552 7.51 14.00 -8.47
CA ASP A 552 6.60 12.88 -8.17
C ASP A 552 7.29 11.67 -7.54
N MET A 553 8.64 11.68 -7.52
CA MET A 553 9.52 10.63 -7.03
C MET A 553 9.19 9.24 -7.59
N LYS A 554 8.72 9.19 -8.84
CA LYS A 554 8.57 7.90 -9.52
C LYS A 554 9.93 7.25 -9.78
N PRO A 555 10.01 5.92 -9.89
CA PRO A 555 11.24 5.24 -10.26
C PRO A 555 11.89 5.84 -11.52
N SER A 556 11.09 6.15 -12.53
CA SER A 556 11.57 6.78 -13.78
C SER A 556 12.21 8.15 -13.61
N PHE A 557 11.92 8.88 -12.52
CA PHE A 557 12.60 10.13 -12.16
C PHE A 557 13.91 9.86 -11.41
N ILE A 558 13.86 8.97 -10.40
CA ILE A 558 15.03 8.60 -9.58
C ILE A 558 16.12 7.93 -10.43
N ASP A 559 15.74 7.06 -11.36
CA ASP A 559 16.66 6.32 -12.24
C ASP A 559 17.44 7.24 -13.20
N ARG A 560 16.99 8.49 -13.38
CA ARG A 560 17.68 9.49 -14.22
C ARG A 560 18.81 10.20 -13.50
N PHE A 561 18.99 10.01 -12.20
CA PHE A 561 20.04 10.68 -11.43
C PHE A 561 21.41 10.18 -11.87
N ALA A 562 22.01 10.89 -12.81
CA ALA A 562 23.39 10.72 -13.23
C ALA A 562 23.88 11.98 -13.98
N PRO A 563 25.11 12.45 -13.73
CA PRO A 563 26.10 11.89 -12.81
C PRO A 563 25.83 12.28 -11.34
N TRP A 564 26.06 11.34 -10.41
CA TRP A 564 26.10 11.63 -8.97
C TRP A 564 27.42 12.29 -8.58
N LYS A 565 27.39 13.19 -7.59
CA LYS A 565 28.58 13.84 -7.04
C LYS A 565 29.06 13.07 -5.81
N THR A 566 30.36 13.12 -5.52
CA THR A 566 30.90 12.62 -4.25
C THR A 566 30.27 13.41 -3.10
N LEU A 567 29.91 12.71 -2.01
CA LEU A 567 29.35 13.34 -0.83
C LEU A 567 30.34 14.37 -0.24
N PRO A 568 29.98 15.67 -0.18
CA PRO A 568 30.84 16.67 0.46
C PRO A 568 30.76 16.58 1.98
N GLU A 569 31.75 17.13 2.70
CA GLU A 569 31.74 17.23 4.18
C GLU A 569 30.52 17.99 4.73
N ASN A 570 29.94 18.86 3.90
CA ASN A 570 28.77 19.65 4.21
C ASN A 570 27.77 19.57 3.05
N PRO A 571 26.88 18.56 3.03
CA PRO A 571 25.87 18.43 1.98
C PRO A 571 24.84 19.57 2.04
N SER A 572 24.22 19.83 0.89
CA SER A 572 23.06 20.72 0.81
C SER A 572 21.78 19.95 1.04
N PHE A 573 20.83 20.57 1.73
CA PHE A 573 19.48 20.07 1.94
C PHE A 573 18.44 21.04 1.32
N PRO A 574 17.29 20.54 0.83
CA PRO A 574 16.96 19.14 0.63
C PRO A 574 17.87 18.47 -0.42
N GLY A 575 18.09 17.16 -0.30
CA GLY A 575 19.01 16.44 -1.19
C GLY A 575 18.86 14.93 -1.14
N PHE A 576 19.38 14.27 -2.17
CA PHE A 576 19.45 12.82 -2.28
C PHE A 576 20.84 12.33 -1.88
N PHE A 577 20.86 11.25 -1.12
CA PHE A 577 22.05 10.58 -0.62
C PHE A 577 22.03 9.14 -1.12
N MET A 578 23.13 8.68 -1.71
CA MET A 578 23.24 7.30 -2.18
C MET A 578 24.32 6.53 -1.40
N GLY A 579 23.92 5.36 -0.93
CA GLY A 579 24.77 4.35 -0.31
C GLY A 579 24.55 2.98 -0.93
N ARG A 580 25.23 1.97 -0.37
CA ARG A 580 25.11 0.58 -0.79
C ARG A 580 24.90 -0.32 0.41
N LEU A 581 23.93 -1.21 0.27
CA LEU A 581 23.71 -2.35 1.14
C LEU A 581 24.28 -3.60 0.45
N PHE A 582 24.99 -4.46 1.18
CA PHE A 582 25.46 -5.73 0.66
C PHE A 582 24.70 -6.90 1.31
N ALA A 583 23.95 -7.65 0.51
CA ALA A 583 23.23 -8.84 0.96
C ALA A 583 24.02 -10.11 0.59
N TYR A 584 24.46 -10.87 1.58
CA TYR A 584 25.22 -12.10 1.38
C TYR A 584 24.26 -13.27 1.05
N GLY A 585 24.40 -13.85 -0.14
CA GLY A 585 23.58 -15.01 -0.53
C GLY A 585 22.15 -14.62 -0.92
N TYR A 586 21.16 -15.37 -0.45
CA TYR A 586 19.74 -15.09 -0.70
C TYR A 586 19.25 -14.02 0.27
N PRO A 587 18.74 -12.88 -0.22
CA PRO A 587 18.31 -11.81 0.67
C PRO A 587 17.14 -12.22 1.57
N SER A 588 17.28 -11.88 2.84
CA SER A 588 16.28 -12.00 3.89
C SER A 588 15.59 -10.66 4.16
N ASP A 589 14.44 -10.72 4.82
CA ASP A 589 13.72 -9.55 5.33
C ASP A 589 14.59 -8.75 6.30
N THR A 590 14.43 -7.43 6.36
CA THR A 590 15.16 -6.55 7.30
C THR A 590 14.37 -5.28 7.59
N PHE A 591 14.81 -4.48 8.56
CA PHE A 591 14.22 -3.19 8.91
C PHE A 591 15.28 -2.09 8.85
N LEU A 592 15.02 -1.04 8.07
CA LEU A 592 15.93 0.08 7.92
C LEU A 592 15.61 1.17 8.95
N LYS A 593 16.63 1.62 9.67
CA LYS A 593 16.58 2.74 10.62
C LYS A 593 17.50 3.87 10.18
N LEU A 594 17.06 5.09 10.48
CA LEU A 594 17.76 6.32 10.11
C LEU A 594 18.03 7.19 11.35
N PRO A 595 18.82 6.72 12.34
CA PRO A 595 19.18 7.58 13.48
C PRO A 595 19.98 8.79 13.00
N GLY A 596 19.64 9.97 13.52
CA GLY A 596 20.28 11.23 13.12
C GLY A 596 19.77 11.81 11.80
N TRP A 597 18.77 11.19 11.17
CA TRP A 597 18.01 11.77 10.07
C TRP A 597 16.68 12.31 10.58
N GLU A 598 16.16 13.34 9.92
CA GLU A 598 14.99 14.05 10.40
C GLU A 598 13.72 13.61 9.68
N LYS A 599 13.65 13.81 8.36
CA LYS A 599 12.44 13.47 7.60
C LYS A 599 12.72 13.34 6.11
N GLY A 600 12.15 12.30 5.51
CA GLY A 600 12.39 12.06 4.10
C GLY A 600 11.72 10.83 3.53
N VAL A 601 12.30 10.32 2.45
CA VAL A 601 11.82 9.17 1.69
C VAL A 601 12.98 8.24 1.37
N VAL A 602 12.77 6.93 1.50
CA VAL A 602 13.80 5.91 1.21
C VAL A 602 13.44 5.11 -0.03
N PHE A 603 14.45 4.85 -0.86
CA PHE A 603 14.37 3.98 -2.02
C PHE A 603 15.40 2.86 -1.93
N ILE A 604 14.98 1.65 -2.26
CA ILE A 604 15.86 0.47 -2.40
C ILE A 604 15.74 -0.04 -3.83
N ASN A 605 16.85 -0.07 -4.56
CA ASN A 605 16.87 -0.52 -5.96
C ASN A 605 15.79 0.17 -6.83
N GLY A 606 15.59 1.48 -6.63
CA GLY A 606 14.56 2.29 -7.31
C GLY A 606 13.13 2.12 -6.78
N LEU A 607 12.86 1.15 -5.89
CA LEU A 607 11.55 0.98 -5.25
C LEU A 607 11.41 1.95 -4.08
N ASN A 608 10.34 2.74 -4.08
CA ASN A 608 10.01 3.66 -3.00
C ASN A 608 9.43 2.88 -1.80
N LEU A 609 10.19 2.78 -0.71
CA LEU A 609 9.75 2.10 0.51
C LEU A 609 8.70 2.92 1.27
N GLY A 610 8.80 4.24 1.19
CA GLY A 610 7.92 5.17 1.88
C GLY A 610 8.68 6.21 2.69
N ARG A 611 7.94 6.88 3.58
CA ARG A 611 8.42 8.02 4.36
C ARG A 611 9.05 7.57 5.68
N TYR A 612 10.11 8.23 6.10
CA TYR A 612 10.55 8.17 7.50
C TYR A 612 10.40 9.55 8.14
N TRP A 613 10.21 9.57 9.46
CA TRP A 613 10.16 10.79 10.23
C TRP A 613 10.59 10.54 11.68
N SER A 614 11.56 11.30 12.16
CA SER A 614 12.12 11.20 13.51
C SER A 614 11.10 11.31 14.65
N ILE A 615 9.95 11.95 14.40
CA ILE A 615 8.90 12.17 15.42
C ILE A 615 8.14 10.90 15.84
N GLY A 616 8.31 9.78 15.13
CA GLY A 616 7.67 8.50 15.47
C GLY A 616 6.14 8.48 15.27
N PRO A 617 5.42 7.43 15.69
CA PRO A 617 5.92 6.34 16.53
C PRO A 617 6.88 5.41 15.77
N GLN A 618 6.61 5.15 14.48
CA GLN A 618 7.45 4.29 13.64
C GLN A 618 8.88 4.85 13.51
N GLN A 619 9.89 4.04 13.84
CA GLN A 619 11.31 4.39 13.72
C GLN A 619 12.06 3.52 12.69
N SER A 620 11.47 2.40 12.26
CA SER A 620 12.06 1.51 11.25
C SER A 620 11.13 1.27 10.07
N LEU A 621 11.67 1.23 8.84
CA LEU A 621 10.95 0.87 7.63
C LEU A 621 11.20 -0.59 7.26
N TYR A 622 10.13 -1.36 7.01
CA TYR A 622 10.24 -2.75 6.57
C TYR A 622 10.79 -2.85 5.14
N ILE A 623 11.78 -3.74 4.97
CA ILE A 623 12.35 -4.10 3.67
C ILE A 623 12.12 -5.60 3.45
N PRO A 624 11.18 -5.96 2.57
CA PRO A 624 11.02 -7.34 2.14
C PRO A 624 12.28 -7.85 1.42
N GLY A 625 12.71 -9.07 1.71
CA GLY A 625 13.78 -9.77 0.98
C GLY A 625 13.60 -9.75 -0.54
N PRO A 626 12.38 -9.92 -1.10
CA PRO A 626 12.11 -9.80 -2.53
C PRO A 626 12.41 -8.44 -3.17
N PHE A 627 12.60 -7.38 -2.38
CA PHE A 627 13.02 -6.06 -2.89
C PHE A 627 14.55 -5.93 -2.97
N LEU A 628 15.27 -6.88 -2.39
CA LEU A 628 16.72 -6.96 -2.41
C LEU A 628 17.20 -7.95 -3.48
N ASN A 629 18.37 -7.65 -4.02
CA ASN A 629 19.15 -8.50 -4.89
C ASN A 629 20.28 -9.15 -4.08
N SER A 630 20.73 -10.33 -4.51
CA SER A 630 21.98 -10.89 -4.01
C SER A 630 23.15 -9.97 -4.38
N GLY A 631 24.02 -9.66 -3.42
CA GLY A 631 25.15 -8.75 -3.60
C GLY A 631 24.77 -7.29 -3.34
N ILE A 632 25.13 -6.39 -4.27
CA ILE A 632 25.02 -4.94 -4.07
C ILE A 632 23.60 -4.46 -4.33
N ASN A 633 23.05 -3.75 -3.35
CA ASN A 633 21.77 -3.07 -3.39
C ASN A 633 21.97 -1.57 -3.28
N GLN A 634 21.26 -0.81 -4.10
CA GLN A 634 21.30 0.65 -4.04
C GLN A 634 20.34 1.13 -2.95
N VAL A 635 20.84 2.02 -2.08
CA VAL A 635 20.05 2.70 -1.07
C VAL A 635 20.08 4.19 -1.38
N ILE A 636 18.92 4.80 -1.61
CA ILE A 636 18.80 6.24 -1.81
C ILE A 636 17.91 6.81 -0.70
N VAL A 637 18.36 7.88 -0.07
CA VAL A 637 17.58 8.65 0.92
C VAL A 637 17.40 10.06 0.38
N PHE A 638 16.16 10.51 0.24
CA PHE A 638 15.85 11.93 0.07
C PHE A 638 15.62 12.52 1.46
N GLU A 639 16.50 13.42 1.91
CA GLU A 639 16.42 14.09 3.20
C GLU A 639 16.15 15.58 3.01
N GLU A 640 15.29 16.11 3.87
CA GLU A 640 14.72 17.45 3.74
C GLU A 640 15.50 18.52 4.50
N GLN A 641 16.08 18.19 5.66
CA GLN A 641 16.58 19.16 6.63
C GLN A 641 18.02 18.86 7.04
N GLU A 642 18.23 17.72 7.70
CA GLU A 642 19.52 17.30 8.26
C GLU A 642 19.57 15.78 8.28
N GLY A 643 20.74 15.21 8.02
CA GLY A 643 20.92 13.77 7.98
C GLY A 643 22.30 13.35 8.44
N ASP A 644 22.38 12.16 9.03
CA ASP A 644 23.63 11.43 9.22
C ASP A 644 24.15 10.92 7.84
N TYR A 645 25.32 10.31 7.82
CA TYR A 645 25.95 9.77 6.60
C TYR A 645 25.83 8.25 6.49
N LYS A 646 24.93 7.64 7.27
CA LYS A 646 24.69 6.19 7.28
C LYS A 646 23.25 5.83 7.57
N VAL A 647 22.81 4.68 7.11
CA VAL A 647 21.57 4.03 7.54
C VAL A 647 21.87 2.66 8.12
N GLN A 648 21.05 2.22 9.07
CA GLN A 648 21.22 0.98 9.81
C GLN A 648 20.16 -0.04 9.40
N PHE A 649 20.48 -1.32 9.55
CA PHE A 649 19.57 -2.42 9.30
C PHE A 649 19.46 -3.31 10.55
N GLU A 650 18.24 -3.59 10.98
CA GLU A 650 17.94 -4.42 12.15
C GLU A 650 17.06 -5.62 11.73
N ASP A 651 17.09 -6.69 12.53
CA ASP A 651 16.26 -7.88 12.33
C ASP A 651 14.90 -7.79 13.04
N THR A 652 14.68 -6.76 13.85
CA THR A 652 13.42 -6.47 14.55
C THR A 652 12.85 -5.11 14.16
N PRO A 653 11.51 -4.96 14.09
CA PRO A 653 10.89 -3.67 13.86
C PRO A 653 10.98 -2.77 15.11
N ASP A 654 11.05 -1.47 14.87
CA ASP A 654 10.88 -0.41 15.86
C ASP A 654 9.66 0.43 15.48
N LEU A 655 8.52 0.10 16.08
CA LEU A 655 7.24 0.78 15.88
C LEU A 655 7.00 1.89 16.93
N GLY A 656 7.95 2.14 17.84
CA GLY A 656 7.82 3.13 18.90
C GLY A 656 7.09 2.61 20.15
N MET A 657 6.83 3.53 21.09
CA MET A 657 6.14 3.21 22.35
C MET A 657 4.66 2.93 22.11
N ALA A 658 4.14 1.88 22.74
CA ALA A 658 2.76 1.43 22.57
C ALA A 658 1.75 2.13 23.51
N VAL A 659 0.50 2.23 23.07
CA VAL A 659 -0.66 2.69 23.83
C VAL A 659 -1.88 1.83 23.52
N ASP A 660 -2.63 1.45 24.55
CA ASP A 660 -3.86 0.68 24.38
C ASP A 660 -4.95 1.53 23.70
N ILE A 661 -5.61 0.96 22.69
CA ILE A 661 -6.80 1.58 22.08
C ILE A 661 -7.97 1.54 23.07
N GLN A 662 -8.63 2.68 23.26
CA GLN A 662 -9.73 2.84 24.23
C GLN A 662 -11.09 2.38 23.70
#